data_AF-A0A7V3TUG9-F1
#
_entry.id   AF-A0A7V3TUG9-F1
#
_cell.length_a   1.000
_cell.length_b   1.000
_cell.length_c   1.000
_cell.angle_alpha   90.00
_cell.angle_beta   90.00
_cell.angle_gamma   90.00
#
_symmetry.space_group_name_H-M   'P 1'
#
loop_
_entity.id
_entity.type
_entity.pdbx_description
1 polymer ?
#
loop_
_entity_poly.entity_id
_entity_poly.type
_entity_poly.pdbx_seq_one_letter_code
_entity_poly.pdbx_strand_id
1 'polypeptide(L)'
;MTRVVLTALEVVNCGPWRGRHRFEFSGQGLCVYCAPNETGKTTLLRLVAAILWDYDPPDRNWYVTEGPYQAALEYARIPINKDRDSASATWYGEFRVERDFHTHRVELQTRAEEGWKPLHLSRHRRRGRTADAEQWTSLTQKYFASISAEAFVRLAMLSPPFDPQSEGQGRIIQSLIAGAGENTKDQALGILLKRHRDITRESRAAGLATADARTPGDLDELRQKRQELENAIRQAEQHLETGLRIREEIEGLARSISEKEKTRQDRKLELEVLDRVRQFRREHRLKAETRDRLKKAKDEWQRLLQEEATLQVATEQFPVFLRKATPEARKRWYEQLQDYRDLARDVAERARRLASSNPRERFADVCHWPEDAPQQIERLQQEIDLLKKAEERLAQSRLEWQRVQPVIDRGRQWPVVLGGAAVGGGVVAGILGLLGYVLLGMVAGLVVAVAAGWGISRVYRPTRWPAEYTLRQQEVDQCEETLRQARESLERVASSIEAWASTRDLKQLHQGLGRYQTFLEARENFSREQQSLEEARGRLLLAAVPEEVLELCGIPPEERISSERLLEEAQLAQGFKLLEEFFYWEQKHGSLEQQKKTLLRSVGVSTGQELEENLKKVEEDFQILLAELGRFKRESPLAEDAWNWEADHLEREVGQRNEELARLEQTLEELRRQRNDRETELARWEGQNMVNVARGREELASIDEQLKQLEMRARAIVQASRLIGEAYQLYSSRHREAFQKGINRLMADWTGRQDREFCVDGDFVVGFRIFAGNPNGQEVFGWEKLSQGTRDQLALAIRWAVLDRLAGEVILPLLLDDCFHMWDENRRENLRQFLHAHPERQIILVTHDERFLSWGQPVVHHRLQEE
;
A
#
# COMPACT_ATOMS: atom_id res chain seq x y z
N MET A 1 -21.86 -62.88 64.52
CA MET A 1 -23.17 -62.78 63.85
C MET A 1 -24.15 -62.11 64.79
N THR A 2 -25.00 -61.23 64.27
CA THR A 2 -26.00 -60.48 65.02
C THR A 2 -27.35 -60.73 64.38
N ARG A 3 -28.39 -61.05 65.14
CA ARG A 3 -29.75 -61.11 64.59
C ARG A 3 -30.48 -59.80 64.84
N VAL A 4 -31.24 -59.36 63.85
CA VAL A 4 -32.18 -58.25 63.95
C VAL A 4 -33.57 -58.82 64.22
N VAL A 5 -34.23 -58.34 65.26
CA VAL A 5 -35.57 -58.78 65.64
C VAL A 5 -36.47 -57.57 65.80
N LEU A 6 -37.64 -57.57 65.16
CA LEU A 6 -38.64 -56.52 65.30
C LEU A 6 -39.40 -56.79 66.62
N THR A 7 -39.55 -55.78 67.45
CA THR A 7 -40.19 -55.93 68.78
C THR A 7 -41.58 -55.30 68.80
N ALA A 8 -41.74 -54.14 68.14
CA ALA A 8 -43.04 -53.51 68.00
C ALA A 8 -43.12 -52.65 66.75
N LEU A 9 -44.35 -52.41 66.29
CA LEU A 9 -44.66 -51.48 65.22
C LEU A 9 -45.86 -50.62 65.64
N GLU A 10 -45.66 -49.31 65.68
CA GLU A 10 -46.72 -48.34 65.96
C GLU A 10 -47.16 -47.66 64.66
N VAL A 11 -48.46 -47.51 64.47
CA VAL A 11 -49.06 -46.90 63.28
C VAL A 11 -50.06 -45.85 63.69
N VAL A 12 -50.01 -44.68 63.05
CA VAL A 12 -50.95 -43.59 63.27
C VAL A 12 -51.51 -43.13 61.92
N ASN A 13 -52.80 -43.40 61.69
CA ASN A 13 -53.53 -43.02 60.48
C ASN A 13 -52.86 -43.43 59.15
N CYS A 14 -52.29 -44.65 59.07
CA CYS A 14 -51.73 -45.20 57.84
C CYS A 14 -52.59 -46.35 57.29
N GLY A 15 -52.87 -46.33 55.98
CA GLY A 15 -53.66 -47.34 55.29
C GLY A 15 -55.00 -47.61 55.97
N PRO A 16 -55.34 -48.86 56.32
CA PRO A 16 -56.62 -49.20 56.95
C PRO A 16 -56.74 -48.81 58.43
N TRP A 17 -55.65 -48.44 59.10
CA TRP A 17 -55.67 -48.16 60.54
C TRP A 17 -55.96 -46.69 60.82
N ARG A 18 -57.05 -46.44 61.56
CA ARG A 18 -57.49 -45.11 61.99
C ARG A 18 -57.24 -44.92 63.49
N GLY A 19 -56.54 -43.85 63.83
CA GLY A 19 -56.02 -43.57 65.16
C GLY A 19 -54.69 -44.29 65.39
N ARG A 20 -54.30 -44.43 66.66
CA ARG A 20 -53.04 -45.06 67.06
C ARG A 20 -53.20 -46.55 67.31
N HIS A 21 -52.39 -47.36 66.63
CA HIS A 21 -52.34 -48.81 66.80
C HIS A 21 -50.91 -49.26 67.12
N ARG A 22 -50.74 -50.24 68.00
CA ARG A 22 -49.45 -50.85 68.34
C ARG A 22 -49.54 -52.36 68.15
N PHE A 23 -48.57 -52.92 67.43
CA PHE A 23 -48.40 -54.34 67.18
C PHE A 23 -47.13 -54.79 67.87
N GLU A 24 -47.20 -55.79 68.73
CA GLU A 24 -46.04 -56.32 69.46
C GLU A 24 -45.71 -57.73 68.97
N PHE A 25 -44.42 -57.94 68.70
CA PHE A 25 -43.89 -59.18 68.13
C PHE A 25 -42.98 -59.88 69.13
N SER A 26 -43.05 -61.21 69.18
CA SER A 26 -42.08 -62.01 69.93
C SER A 26 -40.70 -61.90 69.27
N GLY A 27 -39.65 -61.65 70.05
CA GLY A 27 -38.28 -61.52 69.55
C GLY A 27 -37.63 -62.82 69.07
N GLN A 28 -38.33 -63.97 69.11
CA GLN A 28 -37.82 -65.26 68.64
C GLN A 28 -38.90 -66.10 67.97
N GLY A 29 -38.50 -66.92 66.99
CA GLY A 29 -39.35 -67.89 66.32
C GLY A 29 -40.42 -67.29 65.42
N LEU A 30 -41.52 -68.03 65.23
CA LEU A 30 -42.65 -67.65 64.40
C LEU A 30 -43.65 -66.79 65.19
N CYS A 31 -43.91 -65.59 64.69
CA CYS A 31 -44.97 -64.69 65.12
C CYS A 31 -46.11 -64.74 64.11
N VAL A 32 -47.35 -64.89 64.56
CA VAL A 32 -48.52 -65.03 63.68
C VAL A 32 -49.54 -63.93 63.96
N TYR A 33 -49.81 -63.11 62.96
CA TYR A 33 -50.91 -62.15 62.98
C TYR A 33 -52.05 -62.67 62.10
N CYS A 34 -53.08 -63.23 62.72
CA CYS A 34 -54.26 -63.70 62.03
C CYS A 34 -55.35 -62.62 62.04
N ALA A 35 -55.77 -62.16 60.86
CA ALA A 35 -56.85 -61.19 60.73
C ALA A 35 -57.63 -61.40 59.42
N PRO A 36 -58.91 -60.96 59.33
CA PRO A 36 -59.67 -61.00 58.08
C PRO A 36 -58.98 -60.27 56.93
N ASN A 37 -59.39 -60.54 55.69
CA ASN A 37 -58.90 -59.80 54.53
C ASN A 37 -59.23 -58.31 54.64
N GLU A 38 -58.43 -57.46 53.99
CA GLU A 38 -58.59 -55.99 53.98
C GLU A 38 -58.36 -55.26 55.31
N THR A 39 -57.92 -55.96 56.37
CA THR A 39 -57.57 -55.35 57.67
C THR A 39 -56.16 -54.74 57.75
N GLY A 40 -55.41 -54.75 56.65
CA GLY A 40 -54.07 -54.17 56.55
C GLY A 40 -52.89 -55.11 56.76
N LYS A 41 -53.09 -56.43 56.77
CA LYS A 41 -52.01 -57.43 56.91
C LYS A 41 -50.75 -57.13 56.07
N THR A 42 -50.92 -56.94 54.76
CA THR A 42 -49.83 -56.57 53.83
C THR A 42 -49.22 -55.22 54.18
N THR A 43 -50.06 -54.22 54.50
CA THR A 43 -49.64 -52.88 54.91
C THR A 43 -48.72 -52.94 56.13
N LEU A 44 -48.93 -53.90 57.05
CA LEU A 44 -48.17 -54.04 58.30
C LEU A 44 -46.73 -54.41 58.00
N LEU A 45 -46.54 -55.34 57.07
CA LEU A 45 -45.22 -55.78 56.65
C LEU A 45 -44.50 -54.71 55.81
N ARG A 46 -45.23 -54.02 54.91
CA ARG A 46 -44.66 -52.92 54.10
C ARG A 46 -44.17 -51.76 54.95
N LEU A 47 -44.81 -51.50 56.09
CA LEU A 47 -44.44 -50.42 57.00
C LEU A 47 -42.99 -50.52 57.49
N VAL A 48 -42.41 -51.72 57.61
CA VAL A 48 -40.99 -51.89 57.97
C VAL A 48 -40.08 -51.18 56.96
N ALA A 49 -40.28 -51.43 55.66
CA ALA A 49 -39.49 -50.81 54.60
C ALA A 49 -39.85 -49.32 54.41
N ALA A 50 -41.12 -48.95 54.61
CA ALA A 50 -41.58 -47.57 54.56
C ALA A 50 -40.91 -46.72 55.65
N ILE A 51 -40.84 -47.22 56.89
CA ILE A 51 -40.25 -46.51 58.04
C ILE A 51 -38.73 -46.38 57.85
N LEU A 52 -38.05 -47.46 57.46
CA LEU A 52 -36.59 -47.44 57.33
C LEU A 52 -36.11 -46.65 56.11
N TRP A 53 -36.78 -46.78 54.95
CA TRP A 53 -36.24 -46.26 53.68
C TRP A 53 -37.22 -45.41 52.86
N ASP A 54 -38.39 -45.05 53.39
CA ASP A 54 -39.42 -44.34 52.62
C ASP A 54 -39.83 -45.13 51.36
N TYR A 55 -39.82 -46.46 51.46
CA TYR A 55 -40.07 -47.37 50.35
C TYR A 55 -41.55 -47.79 50.32
N ASP A 56 -42.26 -47.38 49.26
CA ASP A 56 -43.69 -47.64 49.07
C ASP A 56 -44.53 -47.34 50.34
N PRO A 57 -44.46 -46.10 50.89
CA PRO A 57 -45.19 -45.77 52.11
C PRO A 57 -46.70 -45.88 51.87
N PRO A 58 -47.46 -46.47 52.80
CA PRO A 58 -48.90 -46.65 52.63
C PRO A 58 -49.63 -45.33 52.75
N ASP A 59 -50.66 -45.07 51.94
CA ASP A 59 -51.43 -43.82 51.99
C ASP A 59 -51.95 -43.47 53.39
N ARG A 60 -52.23 -42.18 53.63
CA ARG A 60 -52.96 -41.76 54.83
C ARG A 60 -54.33 -42.47 54.87
N ASN A 61 -54.78 -42.82 56.08
CA ASN A 61 -56.09 -43.44 56.26
C ASN A 61 -57.20 -42.61 55.58
N TRP A 62 -58.04 -43.29 54.80
CA TRP A 62 -59.01 -42.67 53.89
C TRP A 62 -60.06 -41.79 54.60
N TYR A 63 -60.25 -41.99 55.91
CA TYR A 63 -61.20 -41.23 56.72
C TYR A 63 -60.57 -40.09 57.53
N VAL A 64 -59.25 -39.88 57.40
CA VAL A 64 -58.51 -38.84 58.13
C VAL A 64 -57.98 -37.82 57.14
N THR A 65 -58.58 -36.63 57.11
CA THR A 65 -58.15 -35.52 56.24
C THR A 65 -56.97 -34.77 56.84
N GLU A 66 -56.98 -34.50 58.14
CA GLU A 66 -55.93 -33.81 58.90
C GLU A 66 -55.56 -34.61 60.15
N GLY A 67 -54.28 -34.55 60.55
CA GLY A 67 -53.77 -35.29 61.70
C GLY A 67 -52.43 -35.98 61.43
N PRO A 68 -51.84 -36.63 62.46
CA PRO A 68 -50.58 -37.34 62.35
C PRO A 68 -50.69 -38.49 61.34
N TYR A 69 -49.73 -38.56 60.42
CA TYR A 69 -49.57 -39.64 59.43
C TYR A 69 -48.14 -40.18 59.56
N GLN A 70 -47.97 -41.06 60.54
CA GLN A 70 -46.67 -41.45 61.07
C GLN A 70 -46.68 -42.93 61.46
N ALA A 71 -45.50 -43.54 61.46
CA ALA A 71 -45.32 -44.88 62.00
C ALA A 71 -43.94 -45.01 62.66
N ALA A 72 -43.84 -45.91 63.64
CA ALA A 72 -42.59 -46.19 64.33
C ALA A 72 -42.29 -47.69 64.34
N LEU A 73 -41.03 -48.04 64.11
CA LEU A 73 -40.51 -49.41 64.14
C LEU A 73 -39.56 -49.54 65.33
N GLU A 74 -39.89 -50.42 66.27
CA GLU A 74 -38.99 -50.85 67.34
C GLU A 74 -38.33 -52.17 66.94
N TYR A 75 -37.00 -52.22 67.02
CA TYR A 75 -36.24 -53.42 66.75
C TYR A 75 -35.01 -53.50 67.63
N ALA A 76 -34.45 -54.69 67.71
CA ALA A 76 -33.29 -54.97 68.52
C ALA A 76 -32.23 -55.74 67.74
N ARG A 77 -30.98 -55.51 68.12
CA ARG A 77 -29.83 -56.26 67.63
C ARG A 77 -29.28 -57.14 68.73
N ILE A 78 -29.29 -58.45 68.49
CA ILE A 78 -28.87 -59.44 69.47
C ILE A 78 -27.68 -60.20 68.91
N PRO A 79 -26.52 -60.25 69.60
CA PRO A 79 -25.40 -61.07 69.17
C PRO A 79 -25.79 -62.56 69.30
N ILE A 80 -25.50 -63.34 68.26
CA ILE A 80 -25.67 -64.80 68.30
C ILE A 80 -24.39 -65.37 68.89
N ASN A 81 -24.44 -65.79 70.16
CA ASN A 81 -23.35 -66.50 70.80
C ASN A 81 -23.57 -68.00 70.57
N LYS A 82 -22.73 -68.64 69.75
CA LYS A 82 -22.92 -70.06 69.37
C LYS A 82 -22.71 -71.05 70.53
N ASP A 83 -22.17 -70.60 71.67
CA ASP A 83 -21.73 -71.45 72.78
C ASP A 83 -22.59 -71.36 74.06
N ARG A 84 -23.76 -70.69 74.04
CA ARG A 84 -24.67 -70.68 75.20
C ARG A 84 -26.13 -70.82 74.79
N ASP A 85 -26.69 -72.00 75.04
CA ASP A 85 -28.10 -72.15 75.39
C ASP A 85 -28.36 -71.34 76.66
N SER A 86 -29.15 -70.27 76.58
CA SER A 86 -29.99 -69.77 77.68
C SER A 86 -30.60 -68.42 77.34
N ALA A 87 -31.81 -68.21 77.86
CA ALA A 87 -32.70 -67.07 77.74
C ALA A 87 -32.17 -65.73 78.30
N SER A 88 -30.87 -65.44 78.18
CA SER A 88 -30.23 -64.20 78.64
C SER A 88 -29.23 -63.67 77.62
N ALA A 89 -29.69 -63.43 76.39
CA ALA A 89 -28.88 -62.75 75.39
C ALA A 89 -28.89 -61.23 75.67
N THR A 90 -27.77 -60.68 76.12
CA THR A 90 -27.59 -59.23 76.33
C THR A 90 -27.74 -58.50 74.99
N TRP A 91 -28.67 -57.55 74.92
CA TRP A 91 -28.94 -56.74 73.73
C TRP A 91 -27.69 -55.93 73.32
N TYR A 92 -27.32 -55.95 72.04
CA TYR A 92 -26.28 -55.05 71.48
C TYR A 92 -26.80 -53.62 71.33
N GLY A 93 -28.13 -53.45 71.40
CA GLY A 93 -28.86 -52.19 71.37
C GLY A 93 -30.31 -52.41 70.94
N GLU A 94 -31.23 -51.70 71.59
CA GLU A 94 -32.61 -51.52 71.17
C GLU A 94 -32.74 -50.18 70.44
N PHE A 95 -33.46 -50.18 69.33
CA PHE A 95 -33.61 -49.05 68.44
C PHE A 95 -35.08 -48.80 68.12
N ARG A 96 -35.45 -47.54 68.00
CA ARG A 96 -36.76 -47.10 67.53
C ARG A 96 -36.56 -46.14 66.37
N VAL A 97 -37.21 -46.39 65.25
CA VAL A 97 -37.22 -45.48 64.10
C VAL A 97 -38.62 -44.94 63.94
N GLU A 98 -38.80 -43.65 64.13
CA GLU A 98 -40.07 -42.97 63.91
C GLU A 98 -40.00 -42.20 62.59
N ARG A 99 -41.03 -42.35 61.75
CA ARG A 99 -41.14 -41.64 60.47
C ARG A 99 -42.47 -40.92 60.37
N ASP A 100 -42.41 -39.65 60.02
CA ASP A 100 -43.55 -38.88 59.53
C ASP A 100 -43.53 -38.90 58.01
N PHE A 101 -44.53 -39.54 57.41
CA PHE A 101 -44.63 -39.74 55.98
C PHE A 101 -45.07 -38.47 55.23
N HIS A 102 -45.69 -37.50 55.92
CA HIS A 102 -46.10 -36.24 55.33
C HIS A 102 -44.91 -35.28 55.15
N THR A 103 -44.08 -35.17 56.19
CA THR A 103 -42.91 -34.27 56.21
C THR A 103 -41.60 -34.95 55.80
N HIS A 104 -41.60 -36.27 55.65
CA HIS A 104 -40.43 -37.14 55.47
C HIS A 104 -39.39 -37.02 56.60
N ARG A 105 -39.82 -36.52 57.77
CA ARG A 105 -39.02 -36.51 58.99
C ARG A 105 -38.81 -37.94 59.43
N VAL A 106 -37.57 -38.30 59.71
CA VAL A 106 -37.23 -39.60 60.28
C VAL A 106 -36.27 -39.43 61.44
N GLU A 107 -36.53 -40.15 62.52
CA GLU A 107 -35.78 -40.08 63.76
C GLU A 107 -35.36 -41.48 64.17
N LEU A 108 -34.05 -41.69 64.32
CA LEU A 108 -33.47 -42.88 64.93
C LEU A 108 -33.25 -42.61 66.41
N GLN A 109 -33.75 -43.50 67.25
CA GLN A 109 -33.65 -43.46 68.71
C GLN A 109 -33.01 -44.76 69.22
N THR A 110 -32.43 -44.71 70.42
CA THR A 110 -31.95 -45.90 71.13
C THR A 110 -32.49 -45.94 72.56
N ARG A 111 -32.59 -47.14 73.14
CA ARG A 111 -33.08 -47.32 74.50
C ARG A 111 -32.02 -46.91 75.53
N ALA A 112 -32.42 -46.05 76.47
CA ALA A 112 -31.67 -45.65 77.66
C ALA A 112 -32.47 -45.96 78.94
N GLU A 113 -31.89 -45.75 80.12
CA GLU A 113 -32.54 -46.03 81.42
C GLU A 113 -33.87 -45.27 81.62
N GLU A 114 -33.97 -44.04 81.07
CA GLU A 114 -35.16 -43.17 81.18
C GLU A 114 -36.10 -43.24 79.95
N GLY A 115 -35.92 -44.21 79.03
CA GLY A 115 -36.77 -44.40 77.85
C GLY A 115 -36.03 -44.26 76.52
N TRP A 116 -36.74 -43.82 75.46
CA TRP A 116 -36.17 -43.65 74.12
C TRP A 116 -35.41 -42.32 74.01
N LYS A 117 -34.13 -42.38 73.62
CA LYS A 117 -33.27 -41.20 73.42
C LYS A 117 -32.95 -40.99 71.93
N PRO A 118 -33.07 -39.77 71.38
CA PRO A 118 -32.72 -39.49 69.98
C PRO A 118 -31.23 -39.71 69.71
N LEU A 119 -30.92 -40.51 68.69
CA LEU A 119 -29.58 -40.68 68.12
C LEU A 119 -29.36 -39.77 66.91
N HIS A 120 -30.37 -39.65 66.05
CA HIS A 120 -30.27 -38.84 64.84
C HIS A 120 -31.65 -38.45 64.31
N LEU A 121 -31.79 -37.19 63.91
CA LEU A 121 -33.00 -36.65 63.28
C LEU A 121 -32.63 -36.08 61.92
N SER A 122 -33.32 -36.50 60.86
CA SER A 122 -33.11 -35.98 59.51
C SER A 122 -34.38 -36.02 58.67
N ARG A 123 -34.29 -35.54 57.41
CA ARG A 123 -35.32 -35.72 56.40
C ARG A 123 -34.80 -36.67 55.32
N HIS A 124 -35.45 -37.81 55.16
CA HIS A 124 -35.04 -38.82 54.19
C HIS A 124 -36.16 -39.15 53.21
N ARG A 125 -35.87 -39.02 51.92
CA ARG A 125 -36.69 -39.54 50.81
C ARG A 125 -35.89 -40.57 50.03
N ARG A 126 -36.52 -41.67 49.58
CA ARG A 126 -35.85 -42.76 48.84
C ARG A 126 -35.00 -42.29 47.66
N ARG A 127 -35.43 -41.27 46.92
CA ARG A 127 -34.72 -40.70 45.75
C ARG A 127 -34.10 -39.32 46.02
N GLY A 128 -33.99 -38.93 47.28
CA GLY A 128 -33.33 -37.68 47.66
C GLY A 128 -31.83 -37.75 47.41
N ARG A 129 -31.25 -36.69 46.83
CA ARG A 129 -29.79 -36.53 46.67
C ARG A 129 -29.22 -35.51 47.66
N THR A 130 -29.80 -35.45 48.86
CA THR A 130 -29.37 -34.55 49.94
C THR A 130 -28.31 -35.23 50.80
N ALA A 131 -27.44 -34.46 51.44
CA ALA A 131 -26.47 -35.00 52.42
C ALA A 131 -27.17 -35.81 53.53
N ASP A 132 -28.34 -35.34 53.99
CA ASP A 132 -29.20 -36.05 54.94
C ASP A 132 -29.63 -37.44 54.43
N ALA A 133 -29.86 -37.60 53.12
CA ALA A 133 -30.28 -38.87 52.54
C ALA A 133 -29.12 -39.89 52.48
N GLU A 134 -27.92 -39.43 52.11
CA GLU A 134 -26.70 -40.25 52.15
C GLU A 134 -26.35 -40.65 53.58
N GLN A 135 -26.44 -39.71 54.52
CA GLN A 135 -26.22 -39.96 55.94
C GLN A 135 -27.21 -40.97 56.50
N TRP A 136 -28.51 -40.84 56.20
CA TRP A 136 -29.53 -41.81 56.62
C TRP A 136 -29.27 -43.20 56.04
N THR A 137 -28.84 -43.29 54.78
CA THR A 137 -28.46 -44.56 54.15
C THR A 137 -27.30 -45.23 54.90
N SER A 138 -26.29 -44.45 55.29
CA SER A 138 -25.18 -44.96 56.12
C SER A 138 -25.66 -45.43 57.51
N LEU A 139 -26.58 -44.70 58.14
CA LEU A 139 -27.12 -45.05 59.46
C LEU A 139 -27.95 -46.33 59.42
N THR A 140 -28.80 -46.52 58.40
CA THR A 140 -29.59 -47.75 58.24
C THR A 140 -28.68 -48.96 57.98
N GLN A 141 -27.62 -48.81 57.17
CA GLN A 141 -26.61 -49.86 56.98
C GLN A 141 -25.89 -50.22 58.29
N LYS A 142 -25.55 -49.22 59.11
CA LYS A 142 -24.84 -49.40 60.38
C LYS A 142 -25.70 -50.00 61.48
N TYR A 143 -26.91 -49.49 61.67
CA TYR A 143 -27.75 -49.81 62.84
C TYR A 143 -28.85 -50.84 62.57
N PHE A 144 -29.25 -51.07 61.31
CA PHE A 144 -30.18 -52.14 60.93
C PHE A 144 -29.44 -53.27 60.22
N ALA A 145 -29.14 -53.12 58.92
CA ALA A 145 -28.38 -54.07 58.12
C ALA A 145 -27.88 -53.45 56.80
N SER A 146 -26.74 -53.93 56.30
CA SER A 146 -26.17 -53.55 55.00
C SER A 146 -26.95 -54.14 53.81
N ILE A 147 -28.19 -53.70 53.64
CA ILE A 147 -29.12 -54.14 52.58
C ILE A 147 -29.85 -52.92 52.00
N SER A 148 -30.12 -52.91 50.69
CA SER A 148 -30.96 -51.87 50.08
C SER A 148 -32.43 -52.11 50.42
N ALA A 149 -33.25 -51.05 50.35
CA ALA A 149 -34.69 -51.17 50.57
C ALA A 149 -35.36 -52.16 49.61
N GLU A 150 -34.97 -52.12 48.33
CA GLU A 150 -35.48 -53.03 47.31
C GLU A 150 -35.03 -54.47 47.57
N ALA A 151 -33.76 -54.67 47.95
CA ALA A 151 -33.25 -55.96 48.35
C ALA A 151 -33.98 -56.51 49.59
N PHE A 152 -34.24 -55.69 50.60
CA PHE A 152 -34.99 -56.09 51.78
C PHE A 152 -36.41 -56.51 51.42
N VAL A 153 -37.14 -55.70 50.64
CA VAL A 153 -38.51 -56.01 50.23
C VAL A 153 -38.57 -57.26 49.33
N ARG A 154 -37.60 -57.47 48.43
CA ARG A 154 -37.62 -58.65 47.55
C ARG A 154 -37.16 -59.94 48.24
N LEU A 155 -36.25 -59.84 49.23
CA LEU A 155 -35.62 -61.00 49.85
C LEU A 155 -36.20 -61.35 51.21
N ALA A 156 -36.40 -60.36 52.08
CA ALA A 156 -36.89 -60.54 53.44
C ALA A 156 -38.41 -60.46 53.54
N MET A 157 -39.11 -59.86 52.57
CA MET A 157 -40.57 -59.86 52.50
C MET A 157 -41.06 -60.74 51.35
N LEU A 158 -41.94 -61.69 51.67
CA LEU A 158 -42.55 -62.61 50.70
C LEU A 158 -44.06 -62.33 50.66
N SER A 159 -44.52 -61.77 49.54
CA SER A 159 -45.94 -61.48 49.28
C SER A 159 -46.40 -62.12 47.96
N PRO A 160 -47.68 -62.52 47.83
CA PRO A 160 -48.21 -63.04 46.57
C PRO A 160 -48.20 -61.98 45.44
N PRO A 161 -47.92 -62.36 44.19
CA PRO A 161 -47.59 -63.72 43.73
C PRO A 161 -46.15 -64.14 44.08
N PHE A 162 -45.97 -65.38 44.51
CA PHE A 162 -44.67 -65.93 44.91
C PHE A 162 -43.85 -66.36 43.69
N ASP A 163 -43.29 -65.38 42.98
CA ASP A 163 -42.39 -65.64 41.87
C ASP A 163 -40.99 -66.07 42.38
N PRO A 164 -40.48 -67.26 41.98
CA PRO A 164 -39.11 -67.66 42.25
C PRO A 164 -38.07 -66.71 41.65
N GLN A 165 -38.37 -66.10 40.50
CA GLN A 165 -37.43 -65.32 39.69
C GLN A 165 -38.11 -64.06 39.12
N SER A 166 -38.41 -63.12 40.00
CA SER A 166 -38.91 -61.79 39.59
C SER A 166 -37.89 -61.03 38.74
N GLU A 167 -38.36 -60.19 37.82
CA GLU A 167 -37.48 -59.41 36.94
C GLU A 167 -36.45 -58.60 37.74
N GLY A 168 -35.16 -58.79 37.44
CA GLY A 168 -34.04 -58.12 38.12
C GLY A 168 -33.54 -58.79 39.41
N GLN A 169 -34.20 -59.84 39.91
CA GLN A 169 -33.80 -60.54 41.14
C GLN A 169 -32.39 -61.14 41.05
N GLY A 170 -32.03 -61.76 39.92
CA GLY A 170 -30.68 -62.28 39.68
C GLY A 170 -29.58 -61.21 39.79
N ARG A 171 -29.82 -60.01 39.24
CA ARG A 171 -28.91 -58.85 39.35
C ARG A 171 -28.77 -58.35 40.79
N ILE A 172 -29.87 -58.31 41.53
CA ILE A 172 -29.88 -57.91 42.96
C ILE A 172 -29.13 -58.94 43.80
N ILE A 173 -29.30 -60.23 43.55
CA ILE A 173 -28.56 -61.30 44.23
C ILE A 173 -27.07 -61.18 43.90
N GLN A 174 -26.72 -60.95 42.63
CA GLN A 174 -25.34 -60.80 42.19
C GLN A 174 -24.66 -59.59 42.83
N SER A 175 -25.34 -58.44 42.91
CA SER A 175 -24.80 -57.23 43.56
C SER A 175 -24.57 -57.45 45.05
N LEU A 176 -25.59 -57.94 45.75
CA LEU A 176 -25.52 -58.18 47.19
C LEU A 176 -24.45 -59.23 47.55
N ILE A 177 -24.33 -60.30 46.76
CA ILE A 177 -23.30 -61.31 46.96
C ILE A 177 -21.92 -60.67 46.82
N ALA A 178 -21.70 -59.84 45.79
CA ALA A 178 -20.44 -59.12 45.53
C ALA A 178 -20.05 -58.10 46.63
N GLY A 179 -20.76 -58.07 47.76
CA GLY A 179 -20.44 -57.23 48.93
C GLY A 179 -20.72 -55.75 48.67
N ALA A 180 -21.52 -55.47 47.66
CA ALA A 180 -21.75 -54.16 47.15
C ALA A 180 -23.24 -53.92 47.05
N GLY A 181 -23.72 -52.76 47.48
CA GLY A 181 -25.08 -52.35 47.14
C GLY A 181 -25.31 -52.29 45.63
N GLU A 182 -26.41 -51.66 45.22
CA GLU A 182 -26.90 -51.55 43.85
C GLU A 182 -25.89 -51.08 42.76
N ASN A 183 -24.64 -50.73 43.08
CA ASN A 183 -23.64 -50.29 42.10
C ASN A 183 -22.16 -50.43 42.54
N THR A 184 -21.35 -51.32 41.96
CA THR A 184 -19.87 -51.30 42.24
C THR A 184 -18.97 -51.63 41.07
N LYS A 185 -19.11 -52.78 40.41
CA LYS A 185 -18.17 -53.16 39.35
C LYS A 185 -18.23 -52.18 38.17
N ASP A 186 -19.41 -51.99 37.60
CA ASP A 186 -19.58 -51.15 36.41
C ASP A 186 -19.29 -49.68 36.71
N GLN A 187 -19.55 -49.22 37.94
CA GLN A 187 -19.14 -47.89 38.38
C GLN A 187 -17.62 -47.77 38.55
N ALA A 188 -16.95 -48.74 39.17
CA ALA A 188 -15.50 -48.71 39.31
C ALA A 188 -14.79 -48.75 37.95
N LEU A 189 -15.24 -49.63 37.05
CA LEU A 189 -14.77 -49.67 35.67
C LEU A 189 -15.11 -48.39 34.90
N GLY A 190 -16.28 -47.79 35.14
CA GLY A 190 -16.67 -46.49 34.59
C GLY A 190 -15.77 -45.34 35.05
N ILE A 191 -15.38 -45.31 36.33
CA ILE A 191 -14.43 -44.33 36.88
C ILE A 191 -13.05 -44.50 36.25
N LEU A 192 -12.57 -45.74 36.14
CA LEU A 192 -11.28 -46.04 35.50
C LEU A 192 -11.29 -45.68 34.02
N LEU A 193 -12.38 -45.99 33.30
CA LEU A 193 -12.57 -45.59 31.90
C LEU A 193 -12.54 -44.07 31.76
N LYS A 194 -13.23 -43.33 32.65
CA LYS A 194 -13.18 -41.87 32.65
C LYS A 194 -11.75 -41.36 32.86
N ARG A 195 -11.05 -41.84 33.89
CA ARG A 195 -9.66 -41.46 34.18
C ARG A 195 -8.71 -41.80 33.03
N HIS A 196 -8.94 -42.90 32.32
CA HIS A 196 -8.17 -43.24 31.14
C HIS A 196 -8.42 -42.24 30.01
N ARG A 197 -9.68 -41.87 29.78
CA ARG A 197 -10.09 -40.90 28.75
C ARG A 197 -9.60 -39.48 29.02
N ASP A 198 -9.47 -39.10 30.30
CA ASP A 198 -8.85 -37.83 30.69
C ASP A 198 -7.35 -37.80 30.28
N ILE A 199 -6.68 -38.97 30.26
CA ILE A 199 -5.28 -39.09 29.84
C ILE A 199 -5.15 -39.23 28.32
N THR A 200 -5.90 -40.14 27.69
CA THR A 200 -5.85 -40.38 26.25
C THR A 200 -7.19 -40.84 25.71
N ARG A 201 -7.50 -40.40 24.49
CA ARG A 201 -8.71 -40.80 23.78
C ARG A 201 -8.76 -42.28 23.38
N GLU A 202 -7.63 -42.98 23.35
CA GLU A 202 -7.45 -44.35 22.83
C GLU A 202 -8.06 -45.46 23.73
N SER A 203 -9.30 -45.30 24.20
CA SER A 203 -9.96 -46.25 25.08
C SER A 203 -10.36 -47.58 24.40
N ARG A 204 -10.53 -47.60 23.07
CA ARG A 204 -10.83 -48.81 22.29
C ARG A 204 -9.61 -49.69 22.12
N ALA A 205 -8.49 -49.08 21.70
CA ALA A 205 -7.23 -49.80 21.54
C ALA A 205 -6.76 -50.41 22.87
N ALA A 206 -7.02 -49.72 23.99
CA ALA A 206 -6.74 -50.19 25.33
C ALA A 206 -7.68 -51.30 25.85
N GLY A 207 -8.72 -51.67 25.09
CA GLY A 207 -9.68 -52.71 25.48
C GLY A 207 -10.66 -52.31 26.59
N LEU A 208 -10.79 -51.02 26.90
CA LEU A 208 -11.65 -50.52 27.98
C LEU A 208 -13.06 -50.12 27.50
N ALA A 209 -13.23 -49.85 26.20
CA ALA A 209 -14.52 -49.49 25.61
C ALA A 209 -14.62 -50.00 24.16
N THR A 210 -15.84 -49.99 23.60
CA THR A 210 -16.09 -50.34 22.20
C THR A 210 -15.68 -49.23 21.22
N ALA A 211 -15.56 -47.99 21.70
CA ALA A 211 -15.17 -46.82 20.92
C ALA A 211 -14.23 -45.90 21.72
N ASP A 212 -13.36 -45.19 20.99
CA ASP A 212 -12.48 -44.15 21.51
C ASP A 212 -13.25 -42.91 21.96
N ALA A 213 -12.63 -42.11 22.83
CA ALA A 213 -13.19 -40.81 23.19
C ALA A 213 -13.14 -39.84 21.99
N ARG A 214 -14.11 -38.93 21.92
CA ARG A 214 -14.13 -37.89 20.88
C ARG A 214 -13.13 -36.78 21.18
N THR A 215 -12.96 -36.44 22.45
CA THR A 215 -12.06 -35.39 22.92
C THR A 215 -10.66 -35.97 23.15
N PRO A 216 -9.59 -35.27 22.74
CA PRO A 216 -8.23 -35.62 23.14
C PRO A 216 -8.08 -35.52 24.66
N GLY A 217 -7.24 -36.38 25.23
CA GLY A 217 -6.80 -36.28 26.63
C GLY A 217 -5.46 -35.55 26.75
N ASP A 218 -5.00 -35.38 28.00
CA ASP A 218 -3.75 -34.66 28.31
C ASP A 218 -2.53 -35.19 27.54
N LEU A 219 -2.43 -36.50 27.34
CA LEU A 219 -1.35 -37.15 26.59
C LEU A 219 -1.39 -36.78 25.11
N ASP A 220 -2.59 -36.71 24.52
CA ASP A 220 -2.78 -36.39 23.11
C ASP A 220 -2.42 -34.92 22.85
N GLU A 221 -2.82 -34.01 23.74
CA GLU A 221 -2.46 -32.59 23.67
C GLU A 221 -0.96 -32.35 23.84
N LEU A 222 -0.31 -33.04 24.79
CA LEU A 222 1.14 -32.92 24.97
C LEU A 222 1.92 -33.49 23.79
N ARG A 223 1.45 -34.58 23.15
CA ARG A 223 2.07 -35.10 21.92
C ARG A 223 1.98 -34.09 20.78
N GLN A 224 0.85 -33.40 20.65
CA GLN A 224 0.70 -32.33 19.68
C GLN A 224 1.65 -31.16 19.98
N LYS A 225 1.68 -30.67 21.23
CA LYS A 225 2.59 -29.59 21.65
C LYS A 225 4.06 -29.95 21.43
N ARG A 226 4.46 -31.20 21.73
CA ARG A 226 5.79 -31.73 21.45
C ARG A 226 6.14 -31.59 19.98
N GLN A 227 5.24 -32.03 19.09
CA GLN A 227 5.46 -31.96 17.64
C GLN A 227 5.55 -30.52 17.14
N GLU A 228 4.68 -29.64 17.62
CA GLU A 228 4.69 -28.21 17.29
C GLU A 228 6.01 -27.56 17.72
N LEU A 229 6.47 -27.84 18.95
CA LEU A 229 7.73 -27.32 19.47
C LEU A 229 8.95 -27.88 18.73
N GLU A 230 8.98 -29.18 18.39
CA GLU A 230 10.03 -29.76 17.55
C GLU A 230 10.11 -29.10 16.18
N ASN A 231 8.96 -28.83 15.56
CA ASN A 231 8.91 -28.14 14.27
C ASN A 231 9.41 -26.70 14.40
N ALA A 232 9.03 -25.98 15.46
CA ALA A 232 9.48 -24.63 15.73
C ALA A 232 11.00 -24.56 15.99
N ILE A 233 11.56 -25.51 16.74
CA ILE A 233 13.01 -25.62 16.97
C ILE A 233 13.73 -25.86 15.65
N ARG A 234 13.25 -26.80 14.83
CA ARG A 234 13.86 -27.12 13.52
C ARG A 234 13.87 -25.92 12.59
N GLN A 235 12.76 -25.16 12.54
CA GLN A 235 12.71 -23.91 11.79
C GLN A 235 13.73 -22.92 12.34
N ALA A 236 13.79 -22.71 13.65
CA ALA A 236 14.78 -21.82 14.28
C ALA A 236 16.22 -22.19 13.94
N GLU A 237 16.56 -23.48 13.91
CA GLU A 237 17.89 -23.97 13.49
C GLU A 237 18.19 -23.66 12.02
N GLN A 238 17.24 -23.90 11.11
CA GLN A 238 17.39 -23.59 9.68
C GLN A 238 17.55 -22.08 9.44
N HIS A 239 16.83 -21.26 10.20
CA HIS A 239 16.92 -19.81 10.15
C HIS A 239 18.27 -19.29 10.66
N LEU A 240 18.82 -19.90 11.72
CA LEU A 240 20.18 -19.59 12.19
C LEU A 240 21.24 -19.94 11.14
N GLU A 241 21.14 -21.11 10.52
CA GLU A 241 22.08 -21.54 9.47
C GLU A 241 22.04 -20.62 8.24
N THR A 242 20.85 -20.26 7.77
CA THR A 242 20.70 -19.30 6.66
C THR A 242 21.19 -17.90 7.03
N GLY A 243 20.92 -17.42 8.24
CA GLY A 243 21.45 -16.14 8.73
C GLY A 243 22.98 -16.12 8.84
N LEU A 244 23.61 -17.25 9.21
CA LEU A 244 25.08 -17.39 9.21
C LEU A 244 25.64 -17.34 7.78
N ARG A 245 25.03 -18.06 6.84
CA ARG A 245 25.44 -18.04 5.43
C ARG A 245 25.35 -16.63 4.82
N ILE A 246 24.28 -15.90 5.09
CA ILE A 246 24.13 -14.51 4.61
C ILE A 246 25.24 -13.62 5.20
N ARG A 247 25.61 -13.81 6.47
CA ARG A 247 26.75 -13.09 7.08
C ARG A 247 28.08 -13.39 6.38
N GLU A 248 28.36 -14.65 6.08
CA GLU A 248 29.56 -15.04 5.31
C GLU A 248 29.56 -14.39 3.91
N GLU A 249 28.42 -14.34 3.23
CA GLU A 249 28.28 -13.67 1.93
C GLU A 249 28.53 -12.15 2.05
N ILE A 250 28.00 -11.48 3.08
CA ILE A 250 28.26 -10.04 3.35
C ILE A 250 29.75 -9.80 3.60
N GLU A 251 30.41 -10.62 4.41
CA GLU A 251 31.85 -10.51 4.66
C GLU A 251 32.67 -10.70 3.39
N GLY A 252 32.32 -11.67 2.54
CA GLY A 252 32.97 -11.91 1.25
C GLY A 252 32.82 -10.72 0.29
N LEU A 253 31.62 -10.12 0.23
CA LEU A 253 31.36 -8.91 -0.54
C LEU A 253 32.15 -7.71 0.01
N ALA A 254 32.23 -7.54 1.33
CA ALA A 254 33.00 -6.47 1.95
C ALA A 254 34.50 -6.54 1.62
N ARG A 255 35.10 -7.75 1.65
CA ARG A 255 36.49 -7.96 1.22
C ARG A 255 36.68 -7.57 -0.25
N SER A 256 35.78 -8.03 -1.12
CA SER A 256 35.82 -7.74 -2.57
C SER A 256 35.69 -6.24 -2.87
N ILE A 257 34.82 -5.53 -2.15
CA ILE A 257 34.67 -4.06 -2.27
C ILE A 257 35.98 -3.38 -1.86
N SER A 258 36.57 -3.75 -0.73
CA SER A 258 37.82 -3.14 -0.24
C SER A 258 38.98 -3.32 -1.23
N GLU A 259 39.15 -4.51 -1.80
CA GLU A 259 40.18 -4.79 -2.81
C GLU A 259 40.01 -3.95 -4.08
N LYS A 260 38.77 -3.83 -4.55
CA LYS A 260 38.46 -3.03 -5.75
C LYS A 260 38.52 -1.52 -5.49
N GLU A 261 38.20 -1.05 -4.29
CA GLU A 261 38.37 0.35 -3.89
C GLU A 261 39.83 0.77 -3.89
N LYS A 262 40.71 -0.10 -3.39
CA LYS A 262 42.16 0.13 -3.47
C LYS A 262 42.63 0.24 -4.92
N THR A 263 42.21 -0.72 -5.76
CA THR A 263 42.52 -0.69 -7.20
C THR A 263 42.00 0.58 -7.89
N ARG A 264 40.79 1.04 -7.54
CA ARG A 264 40.22 2.29 -8.06
C ARG A 264 41.05 3.51 -7.64
N GLN A 265 41.50 3.58 -6.38
CA GLN A 265 42.34 4.67 -5.90
C GLN A 265 43.67 4.72 -6.65
N ASP A 266 44.33 3.57 -6.82
CA ASP A 266 45.60 3.47 -7.55
C ASP A 266 45.43 3.94 -9.01
N ARG A 267 44.38 3.47 -9.70
CA ARG A 267 44.08 3.88 -11.08
C ARG A 267 43.73 5.36 -11.22
N LYS A 268 43.04 5.94 -10.23
CA LYS A 268 42.71 7.36 -10.21
C LYS A 268 43.96 8.22 -10.07
N LEU A 269 44.89 7.85 -9.18
CA LEU A 269 46.17 8.52 -9.02
C LEU A 269 47.00 8.49 -10.32
N GLU A 270 47.04 7.34 -10.99
CA GLU A 270 47.72 7.23 -12.29
C GLU A 270 47.09 8.15 -13.35
N LEU A 271 45.76 8.24 -13.40
CA LEU A 271 45.06 9.13 -14.33
C LEU A 271 45.34 10.61 -14.03
N GLU A 272 45.31 11.01 -12.75
CA GLU A 272 45.65 12.38 -12.33
C GLU A 272 47.06 12.77 -12.79
N VAL A 273 48.01 11.85 -12.72
CA VAL A 273 49.37 12.05 -13.26
C VAL A 273 49.34 12.29 -14.77
N LEU A 274 48.63 11.47 -15.54
CA LEU A 274 48.56 11.61 -17.00
C LEU A 274 47.86 12.89 -17.44
N ASP A 275 46.76 13.28 -16.79
CA ASP A 275 46.06 14.53 -17.08
C ASP A 275 46.93 15.76 -16.76
N ARG A 276 47.74 15.69 -15.70
CA ARG A 276 48.71 16.73 -15.40
C ARG A 276 49.80 16.83 -16.47
N VAL A 277 50.27 15.70 -17.01
CA VAL A 277 51.18 15.69 -18.18
C VAL A 277 50.53 16.34 -19.41
N ARG A 278 49.24 16.04 -19.69
CA ARG A 278 48.49 16.68 -20.78
C ARG A 278 48.41 18.20 -20.62
N GLN A 279 48.13 18.67 -19.40
CA GLN A 279 48.11 20.10 -19.08
C GLN A 279 49.48 20.74 -19.34
N PHE A 280 50.56 20.16 -18.81
CA PHE A 280 51.91 20.67 -19.04
C PHE A 280 52.29 20.73 -20.52
N ARG A 281 51.90 19.72 -21.33
CA ARG A 281 52.14 19.73 -22.80
C ARG A 281 51.43 20.88 -23.50
N ARG A 282 50.17 21.14 -23.13
CA ARG A 282 49.38 22.24 -23.69
C ARG A 282 49.97 23.59 -23.32
N GLU A 283 50.31 23.80 -22.04
CA GLU A 283 50.91 25.04 -21.55
C GLU A 283 52.29 25.28 -22.18
N HIS A 284 53.10 24.23 -22.31
CA HIS A 284 54.41 24.30 -22.97
C HIS A 284 54.26 24.74 -24.43
N ARG A 285 53.35 24.13 -25.19
CA ARG A 285 53.09 24.50 -26.59
C ARG A 285 52.64 25.95 -26.74
N LEU A 286 51.63 26.37 -25.97
CA LEU A 286 51.07 27.73 -26.06
C LEU A 286 52.10 28.81 -25.69
N LYS A 287 52.86 28.60 -24.60
CA LYS A 287 53.90 29.55 -24.18
C LYS A 287 55.08 29.57 -25.16
N ALA A 288 55.48 28.43 -25.73
CA ALA A 288 56.52 28.38 -26.76
C ALA A 288 56.12 29.11 -28.05
N GLU A 289 54.91 28.86 -28.57
CA GLU A 289 54.36 29.54 -29.75
C GLU A 289 54.26 31.06 -29.54
N THR A 290 53.83 31.49 -28.35
CA THR A 290 53.73 32.91 -27.98
C THR A 290 55.11 33.56 -27.92
N ARG A 291 56.07 32.92 -27.24
CA ARG A 291 57.47 33.39 -27.17
C ARG A 291 58.06 33.56 -28.57
N ASP A 292 57.91 32.56 -29.44
CA ASP A 292 58.50 32.58 -30.77
C ASP A 292 57.87 33.65 -31.67
N ARG A 293 56.55 33.89 -31.55
CA ARG A 293 55.86 34.99 -32.23
C ARG A 293 56.37 36.36 -31.77
N LEU A 294 56.49 36.57 -30.46
CA LEU A 294 57.00 37.83 -29.89
C LEU A 294 58.46 38.09 -30.29
N LYS A 295 59.28 37.03 -30.32
CA LYS A 295 60.68 37.11 -30.75
C LYS A 295 60.83 37.54 -32.21
N LYS A 296 60.06 36.92 -33.12
CA LYS A 296 60.04 37.31 -34.54
C LYS A 296 59.63 38.77 -34.74
N ALA A 297 58.60 39.23 -34.02
CA ALA A 297 58.15 40.61 -34.10
C ALA A 297 59.19 41.61 -33.56
N LYS A 298 59.97 41.23 -32.54
CA LYS A 298 61.09 42.04 -32.04
C LYS A 298 62.18 42.20 -33.09
N ASP A 299 62.57 41.11 -33.76
CA ASP A 299 63.60 41.14 -34.80
C ASP A 299 63.16 42.03 -35.99
N GLU A 300 61.89 41.95 -36.40
CA GLU A 300 61.31 42.81 -37.44
C GLU A 300 61.24 44.28 -37.01
N TRP A 301 60.89 44.56 -35.75
CA TRP A 301 60.87 45.93 -35.21
C TRP A 301 62.26 46.59 -35.24
N GLN A 302 63.32 45.85 -34.90
CA GLN A 302 64.69 46.36 -34.96
C GLN A 302 65.14 46.69 -36.38
N ARG A 303 64.74 45.87 -37.37
CA ARG A 303 65.01 46.16 -38.79
C ARG A 303 64.33 47.44 -39.26
N LEU A 304 63.05 47.64 -38.92
CA LEU A 304 62.30 48.84 -39.29
C LEU A 304 62.86 50.12 -38.65
N LEU A 305 63.45 50.03 -37.45
CA LEU A 305 64.17 51.15 -36.83
C LEU A 305 65.45 51.53 -37.59
N GLN A 306 66.19 50.55 -38.10
CA GLN A 306 67.39 50.82 -38.91
C GLN A 306 67.04 51.47 -40.26
N GLU A 307 65.96 51.02 -40.91
CA GLU A 307 65.50 51.59 -42.18
C GLU A 307 65.04 53.06 -42.03
N GLU A 308 64.35 53.41 -40.93
CA GLU A 308 63.98 54.80 -40.62
C GLU A 308 65.21 55.71 -40.45
N ALA A 309 66.23 55.26 -39.72
CA ALA A 309 67.45 56.05 -39.51
C ALA A 309 68.15 56.40 -40.83
N THR A 310 68.16 55.49 -41.81
CA THR A 310 68.74 55.76 -43.14
C THR A 310 67.94 56.77 -43.96
N LEU A 311 66.61 56.80 -43.78
CA LEU A 311 65.71 57.72 -44.49
C LEU A 311 65.75 59.14 -43.95
N GLN A 312 65.96 59.30 -42.64
CA GLN A 312 66.14 60.60 -42.02
C GLN A 312 67.38 61.33 -42.58
N VAL A 313 68.50 60.62 -42.72
CA VAL A 313 69.75 61.17 -43.30
C VAL A 313 69.57 61.59 -44.76
N ALA A 314 68.82 60.84 -45.56
CA ALA A 314 68.56 61.18 -46.97
C ALA A 314 67.64 62.41 -47.12
N THR A 315 66.69 62.59 -46.21
CA THR A 315 65.73 63.70 -46.24
C THR A 315 66.39 65.04 -45.90
N GLU A 316 67.49 65.04 -45.14
CA GLU A 316 68.23 66.26 -44.77
C GLU A 316 68.91 66.99 -45.94
N GLN A 317 69.09 66.32 -47.09
CA GLN A 317 69.77 66.85 -48.28
C GLN A 317 68.91 67.82 -49.11
N PHE A 318 67.59 67.90 -48.86
CA PHE A 318 66.70 68.81 -49.58
C PHE A 318 66.69 70.24 -49.01
N PRO A 319 66.42 71.27 -49.85
CA PRO A 319 66.32 72.66 -49.40
C PRO A 319 65.34 72.85 -48.23
N VAL A 320 65.70 73.74 -47.29
CA VAL A 320 64.95 73.95 -46.04
C VAL A 320 63.50 74.41 -46.28
N PHE A 321 63.26 75.20 -47.32
CA PHE A 321 61.92 75.68 -47.66
C PHE A 321 61.00 74.53 -48.12
N LEU A 322 61.52 73.56 -48.90
CA LEU A 322 60.78 72.37 -49.31
C LEU A 322 60.49 71.41 -48.15
N ARG A 323 61.41 71.30 -47.19
CA ARG A 323 61.24 70.48 -45.99
C ARG A 323 60.21 71.04 -45.01
N LYS A 324 60.12 72.37 -44.89
CA LYS A 324 59.20 73.05 -43.94
C LYS A 324 57.85 73.42 -44.55
N ALA A 325 57.71 73.36 -45.87
CA ALA A 325 56.46 73.66 -46.55
C ALA A 325 55.38 72.61 -46.26
N THR A 326 54.12 73.05 -46.18
CA THR A 326 53.00 72.12 -46.03
C THR A 326 52.76 71.34 -47.32
N PRO A 327 52.16 70.13 -47.26
CA PRO A 327 51.78 69.36 -48.44
C PRO A 327 50.94 70.18 -49.45
N GLU A 328 50.06 71.05 -48.95
CA GLU A 328 49.20 71.92 -49.76
C GLU A 328 50.01 73.01 -50.49
N ALA A 329 51.02 73.58 -49.82
CA ALA A 329 51.90 74.58 -50.44
C ALA A 329 52.74 73.96 -51.56
N ARG A 330 53.28 72.75 -51.35
CA ARG A 330 54.07 72.02 -52.37
C ARG A 330 53.22 71.61 -53.57
N LYS A 331 51.98 71.17 -53.32
CA LYS A 331 51.01 70.88 -54.38
C LYS A 331 50.65 72.13 -55.17
N ARG A 332 50.41 73.25 -54.48
CA ARG A 332 50.15 74.55 -55.12
C ARG A 332 51.31 75.02 -56.00
N TRP A 333 52.57 74.83 -55.57
CA TRP A 333 53.73 75.16 -56.39
C TRP A 333 53.86 74.29 -57.64
N TYR A 334 53.54 73.00 -57.53
CA TYR A 334 53.47 72.10 -58.68
C TYR A 334 52.39 72.54 -59.70
N GLU A 335 51.20 72.91 -59.21
CA GLU A 335 50.10 73.43 -60.05
C GLU A 335 50.48 74.76 -60.72
N GLN A 336 51.12 75.68 -59.98
CA GLN A 336 51.60 76.95 -60.54
C GLN A 336 52.66 76.75 -61.62
N LEU A 337 53.63 75.84 -61.43
CA LEU A 337 54.61 75.51 -62.47
C LEU A 337 53.94 74.96 -63.74
N GLN A 338 52.83 74.24 -63.60
CA GLN A 338 52.05 73.73 -64.72
C GLN A 338 51.32 74.85 -65.46
N ASP A 339 50.66 75.75 -64.72
CA ASP A 339 49.96 76.91 -65.29
C ASP A 339 50.91 77.82 -66.10
N TYR A 340 52.12 78.08 -65.59
CA TYR A 340 53.10 78.89 -66.31
C TYR A 340 53.64 78.20 -67.57
N ARG A 341 53.80 76.88 -67.55
CA ARG A 341 54.21 76.11 -68.75
C ARG A 341 53.15 76.17 -69.83
N ASP A 342 51.88 76.01 -69.45
CA ASP A 342 50.76 76.01 -70.38
C ASP A 342 50.53 77.43 -70.95
N LEU A 343 50.69 78.47 -70.13
CA LEU A 343 50.64 79.87 -70.56
C LEU A 343 51.77 80.22 -71.55
N ALA A 344 53.00 79.76 -71.31
CA ALA A 344 54.13 79.96 -72.22
C ALA A 344 53.88 79.36 -73.62
N ARG A 345 53.22 78.20 -73.67
CA ARG A 345 52.86 77.53 -74.92
C ARG A 345 51.73 78.24 -75.66
N ASP A 346 50.70 78.69 -74.94
CA ASP A 346 49.53 79.38 -75.49
C ASP A 346 49.90 80.73 -76.14
N VAL A 347 50.79 81.51 -75.50
CA VAL A 347 51.33 82.76 -76.06
C VAL A 347 52.01 82.54 -77.41
N ALA A 348 52.80 81.47 -77.54
CA ALA A 348 53.52 81.14 -78.77
C ALA A 348 52.59 80.68 -79.92
N GLU A 349 51.38 80.19 -79.61
CA GLU A 349 50.37 79.79 -80.61
C GLU A 349 49.49 80.96 -81.07
N ARG A 350 49.01 81.79 -80.13
CA ARG A 350 48.13 82.93 -80.44
C ARG A 350 48.81 83.96 -81.34
N ALA A 351 50.11 84.22 -81.13
CA ALA A 351 50.91 85.09 -82.00
C ALA A 351 50.94 84.63 -83.47
N ARG A 352 50.86 83.32 -83.73
CA ARG A 352 50.84 82.77 -85.10
C ARG A 352 49.50 82.91 -85.80
N ARG A 353 48.37 82.85 -85.07
CA ARG A 353 47.01 82.93 -85.66
C ARG A 353 46.65 84.32 -86.17
N LEU A 354 46.93 85.37 -85.40
CA LEU A 354 46.56 86.76 -85.71
C LEU A 354 47.17 87.29 -87.01
N ALA A 355 48.33 86.78 -87.42
CA ALA A 355 48.99 87.20 -88.67
C ALA A 355 48.25 86.79 -89.96
N SER A 356 47.20 85.96 -89.89
CA SER A 356 46.60 85.29 -91.07
C SER A 356 45.16 85.70 -91.44
N SER A 357 44.49 86.61 -90.69
CA SER A 357 43.02 86.75 -90.73
C SER A 357 42.47 88.20 -90.77
N ASN A 358 42.58 88.93 -91.89
CA ASN A 358 42.04 90.31 -92.00
C ASN A 358 40.56 90.34 -92.50
N PRO A 359 39.55 90.76 -91.68
CA PRO A 359 38.12 90.62 -92.02
C PRO A 359 37.58 91.60 -93.09
N ARG A 360 38.23 92.74 -93.33
CA ARG A 360 37.72 93.78 -94.27
C ARG A 360 37.78 93.38 -95.74
N GLU A 361 38.66 92.46 -96.11
CA GLU A 361 38.77 91.94 -97.48
C GLU A 361 37.75 90.84 -97.79
N ARG A 362 37.08 90.26 -96.77
CA ARG A 362 36.29 89.02 -96.90
C ARG A 362 34.78 89.21 -97.09
N PHE A 363 34.19 90.37 -96.80
CA PHE A 363 32.72 90.58 -96.73
C PHE A 363 32.23 91.89 -97.42
N ALA A 364 32.64 92.12 -98.66
CA ALA A 364 32.40 93.39 -99.39
C ALA A 364 30.93 93.62 -99.85
N ASP A 365 30.11 92.57 -99.92
CA ASP A 365 28.76 92.57 -100.53
C ASP A 365 27.62 92.96 -99.57
N VAL A 366 27.82 92.83 -98.25
CA VAL A 366 26.76 92.99 -97.25
C VAL A 366 26.99 94.15 -96.28
N CYS A 367 28.13 94.84 -96.37
CA CYS A 367 28.56 95.83 -95.38
C CYS A 367 27.71 97.13 -95.30
N HIS A 368 26.61 97.24 -96.07
CA HIS A 368 25.79 98.46 -96.25
C HIS A 368 24.32 98.37 -95.71
N TRP A 369 23.91 97.31 -95.00
CA TRP A 369 22.51 97.11 -94.51
C TRP A 369 22.17 97.88 -93.19
N PRO A 370 20.88 98.22 -92.90
CA PRO A 370 20.41 98.90 -91.67
C PRO A 370 20.01 97.95 -90.51
N GLU A 371 19.95 98.48 -89.28
CA GLU A 371 20.07 97.69 -88.02
C GLU A 371 18.77 97.09 -87.41
N ASP A 372 17.56 97.52 -87.76
CA ASP A 372 16.31 97.29 -86.97
C ASP A 372 15.38 96.16 -87.48
N ALA A 373 15.71 95.51 -88.59
CA ALA A 373 14.93 94.42 -89.20
C ALA A 373 14.64 93.17 -88.32
N PRO A 374 15.47 92.77 -87.32
CA PRO A 374 15.24 91.53 -86.54
C PRO A 374 14.09 91.59 -85.52
N GLN A 375 13.78 92.76 -84.93
CA GLN A 375 12.96 92.86 -83.71
C GLN A 375 11.44 92.70 -83.93
N GLN A 376 10.92 92.97 -85.13
CA GLN A 376 9.47 92.92 -85.39
C GLN A 376 8.93 91.48 -85.53
N ILE A 377 9.79 90.51 -85.82
CA ILE A 377 9.41 89.12 -86.09
C ILE A 377 9.20 88.31 -84.79
N GLU A 378 9.83 88.71 -83.67
CA GLU A 378 9.81 88.01 -82.38
C GLU A 378 8.51 88.25 -81.57
N ARG A 379 7.84 89.39 -81.81
CA ARG A 379 6.66 89.83 -81.04
C ARG A 379 5.40 88.99 -81.28
N LEU A 380 5.30 88.30 -82.43
CA LEU A 380 4.17 87.44 -82.77
C LEU A 380 4.15 86.13 -81.95
N GLN A 381 5.31 85.64 -81.53
CA GLN A 381 5.43 84.32 -80.89
C GLN A 381 4.94 84.29 -79.44
N GLN A 382 4.95 85.42 -78.72
CA GLN A 382 4.65 85.46 -77.29
C GLN A 382 3.16 85.29 -76.95
N GLU A 383 2.23 85.81 -77.75
CA GLU A 383 0.79 85.74 -77.46
C GLU A 383 0.20 84.34 -77.62
N ILE A 384 0.82 83.49 -78.44
CA ILE A 384 0.37 82.10 -78.67
C ILE A 384 0.50 81.26 -77.38
N ASP A 385 1.45 81.58 -76.51
CA ASP A 385 1.75 80.78 -75.31
C ASP A 385 0.79 81.05 -74.14
N LEU A 386 0.17 82.24 -74.06
CA LEU A 386 -0.75 82.59 -72.97
C LEU A 386 -2.07 81.81 -73.03
N LEU A 387 -2.53 81.49 -74.25
CA LEU A 387 -3.77 80.75 -74.50
C LEU A 387 -3.76 79.33 -73.92
N LYS A 388 -2.62 78.64 -74.03
CA LYS A 388 -2.48 77.24 -73.57
C LYS A 388 -2.67 77.09 -72.05
N LYS A 389 -2.23 78.05 -71.26
CA LYS A 389 -2.24 77.95 -69.78
C LYS A 389 -3.63 78.02 -69.16
N ALA A 390 -4.59 78.68 -69.81
CA ALA A 390 -5.93 78.83 -69.27
C ALA A 390 -6.77 77.53 -69.40
N GLU A 391 -6.49 76.69 -70.39
CA GLU A 391 -7.23 75.44 -70.64
C GLU A 391 -6.95 74.37 -69.56
N GLU A 392 -5.72 74.33 -69.04
CA GLU A 392 -5.29 73.32 -68.08
C GLU A 392 -5.97 73.46 -66.70
N ARG A 393 -6.26 74.69 -66.27
CA ARG A 393 -6.76 74.97 -64.92
C ARG A 393 -8.22 74.58 -64.72
N LEU A 394 -9.04 74.67 -65.76
CA LEU A 394 -10.43 74.22 -65.75
C LEU A 394 -10.56 72.71 -65.56
N ALA A 395 -9.62 71.94 -66.13
CA ALA A 395 -9.67 70.48 -66.10
C ALA A 395 -9.52 69.92 -64.67
N GLN A 396 -8.75 70.59 -63.81
CA GLN A 396 -8.47 70.12 -62.45
C GLN A 396 -9.67 70.29 -61.51
N SER A 397 -10.34 71.45 -61.50
CA SER A 397 -11.44 71.73 -60.57
C SER A 397 -12.64 70.77 -60.73
N ARG A 398 -12.90 70.30 -61.96
CA ARG A 398 -13.97 69.32 -62.24
C ARG A 398 -13.74 67.96 -61.58
N LEU A 399 -12.48 67.58 -61.40
CA LEU A 399 -12.10 66.28 -60.89
C LEU A 399 -12.32 66.15 -59.37
N GLU A 400 -12.21 67.26 -58.64
CA GLU A 400 -12.36 67.30 -57.18
C GLU A 400 -13.83 67.22 -56.74
N TRP A 401 -14.76 67.78 -57.53
CA TRP A 401 -16.20 67.72 -57.25
C TRP A 401 -16.76 66.29 -57.28
N GLN A 402 -16.20 65.39 -58.11
CA GLN A 402 -16.70 64.03 -58.30
C GLN A 402 -16.40 63.04 -57.16
N ARG A 403 -15.64 63.44 -56.11
CA ARG A 403 -15.10 62.51 -55.09
C ARG A 403 -15.90 62.34 -53.79
N VAL A 404 -17.02 63.05 -53.58
CA VAL A 404 -17.84 62.97 -52.34
C VAL A 404 -18.83 61.76 -52.39
N GLN A 405 -19.18 61.09 -51.25
CA GLN A 405 -20.01 59.83 -51.15
C GLN A 405 -21.14 59.85 -50.06
N PRO A 406 -22.19 58.98 -50.09
CA PRO A 406 -23.34 58.97 -49.15
C PRO A 406 -23.19 58.05 -47.91
N VAL A 407 -23.94 58.31 -46.82
CA VAL A 407 -23.83 57.71 -45.46
C VAL A 407 -25.16 57.10 -44.94
N ILE A 408 -25.13 56.04 -44.09
CA ILE A 408 -26.32 55.26 -43.61
C ILE A 408 -27.26 56.02 -42.64
N ASP A 409 -28.58 55.89 -42.83
CA ASP A 409 -29.66 56.49 -42.01
C ASP A 409 -30.24 55.50 -40.98
N ARG A 410 -29.86 55.69 -39.71
CA ARG A 410 -30.28 54.82 -38.59
C ARG A 410 -31.73 55.03 -38.14
N GLY A 411 -32.39 56.14 -38.49
CA GLY A 411 -33.76 56.44 -38.04
C GLY A 411 -34.84 55.53 -38.65
N ARG A 412 -34.60 55.00 -39.86
CA ARG A 412 -35.51 54.08 -40.57
C ARG A 412 -35.22 52.60 -40.35
N GLN A 413 -34.05 52.28 -39.80
CA GLN A 413 -33.58 50.90 -39.66
C GLN A 413 -34.18 50.18 -38.43
N TRP A 414 -34.30 50.89 -37.30
CA TRP A 414 -34.69 50.32 -36.01
C TRP A 414 -36.14 49.79 -35.90
N PRO A 415 -37.18 50.42 -36.50
CA PRO A 415 -38.56 49.93 -36.38
C PRO A 415 -38.80 48.55 -37.02
N VAL A 416 -38.13 48.26 -38.14
CA VAL A 416 -38.27 47.00 -38.89
C VAL A 416 -37.61 45.83 -38.16
N VAL A 417 -36.49 46.08 -37.49
CA VAL A 417 -35.74 45.08 -36.72
C VAL A 417 -36.52 44.65 -35.47
N LEU A 418 -37.15 45.60 -34.76
CA LEU A 418 -37.98 45.32 -33.58
C LEU A 418 -39.26 44.55 -33.93
N GLY A 419 -39.91 44.88 -35.05
CA GLY A 419 -41.14 44.19 -35.49
C GLY A 419 -40.92 42.70 -35.84
N GLY A 420 -39.80 42.36 -36.48
CA GLY A 420 -39.48 40.97 -36.82
C GLY A 420 -39.10 40.10 -35.62
N ALA A 421 -38.47 40.67 -34.59
CA ALA A 421 -38.15 39.98 -33.35
C ALA A 421 -39.41 39.56 -32.57
N ALA A 422 -40.41 40.44 -32.50
CA ALA A 422 -41.65 40.19 -31.76
C ALA A 422 -42.50 39.05 -32.37
N VAL A 423 -42.59 38.96 -33.70
CA VAL A 423 -43.35 37.91 -34.39
C VAL A 423 -42.70 36.53 -34.19
N GLY A 424 -41.37 36.44 -34.27
CA GLY A 424 -40.65 35.17 -34.09
C GLY A 424 -40.75 34.58 -32.68
N GLY A 425 -40.71 35.43 -31.64
CA GLY A 425 -40.83 34.97 -30.25
C GLY A 425 -42.26 34.60 -29.84
N GLY A 426 -43.25 35.34 -30.33
CA GLY A 426 -44.66 35.14 -29.99
C GLY A 426 -45.24 33.80 -30.47
N VAL A 427 -44.85 33.35 -31.66
CA VAL A 427 -45.33 32.07 -32.24
C VAL A 427 -44.85 30.86 -31.43
N VAL A 428 -43.58 30.86 -31.00
CA VAL A 428 -43.00 29.76 -30.23
C VAL A 428 -43.55 29.71 -28.79
N ALA A 429 -43.73 30.88 -28.17
CA ALA A 429 -44.34 30.96 -26.83
C ALA A 429 -45.82 30.52 -26.83
N GLY A 430 -46.58 30.84 -27.88
CA GLY A 430 -47.98 30.44 -28.02
C GLY A 430 -48.20 28.94 -28.21
N ILE A 431 -47.36 28.26 -29.01
CA ILE A 431 -47.48 26.82 -29.29
C ILE A 431 -47.20 25.98 -28.04
N LEU A 432 -46.18 26.34 -27.25
CA LEU A 432 -45.84 25.64 -26.01
C LEU A 432 -46.83 25.92 -24.87
N GLY A 433 -47.46 27.10 -24.87
CA GLY A 433 -48.54 27.43 -23.93
C GLY A 433 -49.81 26.58 -24.14
N LEU A 434 -50.16 26.26 -25.39
CA LEU A 434 -51.29 25.39 -25.73
C LEU A 434 -51.10 23.92 -25.31
N LEU A 435 -49.86 23.47 -25.12
CA LEU A 435 -49.50 22.13 -24.65
C LEU A 435 -49.36 22.03 -23.12
N GLY A 436 -49.71 23.10 -22.38
CA GLY A 436 -49.70 23.15 -20.92
C GLY A 436 -48.38 23.58 -20.27
N TYR A 437 -47.35 23.90 -21.06
CA TYR A 437 -46.01 24.27 -20.57
C TYR A 437 -45.75 25.78 -20.65
N VAL A 438 -46.61 26.57 -20.00
CA VAL A 438 -46.63 28.04 -20.12
C VAL A 438 -45.30 28.71 -19.76
N LEU A 439 -44.65 28.26 -18.68
CA LEU A 439 -43.43 28.91 -18.17
C LEU A 439 -42.21 28.63 -19.08
N LEU A 440 -42.12 27.42 -19.65
CA LEU A 440 -41.05 27.04 -20.56
C LEU A 440 -41.22 27.74 -21.93
N GLY A 441 -42.48 27.93 -22.37
CA GLY A 441 -42.80 28.63 -23.62
C GLY A 441 -42.34 30.09 -23.65
N MET A 442 -42.46 30.82 -22.53
CA MET A 442 -42.00 32.22 -22.48
C MET A 442 -40.48 32.34 -22.65
N VAL A 443 -39.70 31.46 -22.02
CA VAL A 443 -38.23 31.51 -22.08
C VAL A 443 -37.74 31.14 -23.48
N ALA A 444 -38.30 30.10 -24.07
CA ALA A 444 -37.94 29.69 -25.44
C ALA A 444 -38.32 30.76 -26.48
N GLY A 445 -39.48 31.41 -26.34
CA GLY A 445 -39.90 32.51 -27.22
C GLY A 445 -38.96 33.72 -27.17
N LEU A 446 -38.44 34.08 -25.99
CA LEU A 446 -37.53 35.22 -25.85
C LEU A 446 -36.20 35.00 -26.58
N VAL A 447 -35.65 33.78 -26.54
CA VAL A 447 -34.38 33.44 -27.20
C VAL A 447 -34.53 33.54 -28.73
N VAL A 448 -35.65 33.05 -29.27
CA VAL A 448 -35.92 33.10 -30.71
C VAL A 448 -36.13 34.54 -31.20
N ALA A 449 -36.77 35.40 -30.39
CA ALA A 449 -36.96 36.81 -30.72
C ALA A 449 -35.62 37.56 -30.90
N VAL A 450 -34.65 37.34 -30.01
CA VAL A 450 -33.34 38.01 -30.06
C VAL A 450 -32.55 37.55 -31.30
N ALA A 451 -32.58 36.26 -31.61
CA ALA A 451 -31.89 35.72 -32.80
C ALA A 451 -32.48 36.26 -34.11
N ALA A 452 -33.81 36.36 -34.21
CA ALA A 452 -34.49 36.91 -35.37
C ALA A 452 -34.20 38.40 -35.57
N GLY A 453 -34.22 39.19 -34.49
CA GLY A 453 -33.87 40.61 -34.54
C GLY A 453 -32.44 40.86 -35.01
N TRP A 454 -31.48 40.05 -34.56
CA TRP A 454 -30.08 40.17 -34.98
C TRP A 454 -29.92 39.94 -36.50
N GLY A 455 -30.55 38.91 -37.04
CA GLY A 455 -30.50 38.57 -38.48
C GLY A 455 -31.05 39.68 -39.38
N ILE A 456 -32.19 40.29 -39.01
CA ILE A 456 -32.85 41.33 -39.82
C ILE A 456 -32.01 42.62 -39.88
N SER A 457 -31.28 42.95 -38.81
CA SER A 457 -30.42 44.16 -38.77
C SER A 457 -29.25 44.12 -39.76
N ARG A 458 -28.83 42.92 -40.18
CA ARG A 458 -27.74 42.71 -41.16
C ARG A 458 -28.19 42.97 -42.60
N VAL A 459 -29.48 42.81 -42.90
CA VAL A 459 -29.99 42.80 -44.29
C VAL A 459 -30.57 44.16 -44.72
N TYR A 460 -31.15 44.94 -43.81
CA TYR A 460 -31.82 46.21 -44.16
C TYR A 460 -31.01 47.46 -43.75
N ARG A 461 -30.51 48.27 -44.71
CA ARG A 461 -29.65 49.48 -44.48
C ARG A 461 -29.90 50.64 -45.50
N PRO A 462 -30.69 51.69 -45.17
CA PRO A 462 -30.89 52.87 -46.05
C PRO A 462 -29.81 53.98 -45.88
N THR A 463 -29.54 54.86 -46.89
CA THR A 463 -28.45 55.91 -46.92
C THR A 463 -28.90 57.34 -47.36
N ARG A 464 -28.10 58.41 -47.08
CA ARG A 464 -28.27 59.86 -47.42
C ARG A 464 -26.94 60.62 -47.70
N TRP A 465 -26.93 61.73 -48.46
CA TRP A 465 -25.71 62.49 -48.89
C TRP A 465 -25.25 63.64 -47.95
N PRO A 466 -23.94 64.00 -47.90
CA PRO A 466 -23.38 65.06 -47.03
C PRO A 466 -23.39 66.47 -47.65
N ALA A 467 -23.26 67.52 -46.82
CA ALA A 467 -23.38 68.92 -47.22
C ALA A 467 -22.20 69.49 -48.06
N GLU A 468 -21.03 68.83 -48.13
CA GLU A 468 -19.84 69.30 -48.87
C GLU A 468 -19.96 69.24 -50.40
N TYR A 469 -20.90 68.45 -50.93
CA TYR A 469 -21.04 68.25 -52.38
C TYR A 469 -21.42 69.55 -53.13
N THR A 470 -22.21 70.41 -52.52
CA THR A 470 -22.70 71.66 -53.15
C THR A 470 -21.65 72.76 -53.23
N LEU A 471 -20.62 72.73 -52.37
CA LEU A 471 -19.60 73.78 -52.31
C LEU A 471 -18.59 73.66 -53.47
N ARG A 472 -18.21 72.42 -53.79
CA ARG A 472 -17.26 72.11 -54.87
C ARG A 472 -17.83 72.32 -56.28
N GLN A 473 -19.16 72.41 -56.41
CA GLN A 473 -19.81 72.71 -57.68
C GLN A 473 -19.52 74.17 -58.14
N GLN A 474 -19.40 75.11 -57.21
CA GLN A 474 -19.23 76.54 -57.52
C GLN A 474 -17.82 76.91 -58.02
N GLU A 475 -16.78 76.15 -57.67
CA GLU A 475 -15.38 76.41 -58.09
C GLU A 475 -15.14 76.11 -59.58
N VAL A 476 -15.90 75.17 -60.15
CA VAL A 476 -15.77 74.78 -61.55
C VAL A 476 -16.24 75.90 -62.48
N ASP A 477 -17.36 76.54 -62.12
CA ASP A 477 -17.98 77.58 -62.95
C ASP A 477 -17.07 78.80 -63.14
N GLN A 478 -16.26 79.15 -62.12
CA GLN A 478 -15.32 80.28 -62.21
C GLN A 478 -14.16 80.05 -63.18
N CYS A 479 -13.69 78.81 -63.33
CA CYS A 479 -12.54 78.53 -64.19
C CYS A 479 -12.88 78.64 -65.69
N GLU A 480 -14.15 78.42 -66.07
CA GLU A 480 -14.61 78.49 -67.45
C GLU A 480 -14.56 79.93 -68.01
N GLU A 481 -14.79 80.93 -67.17
CA GLU A 481 -14.78 82.34 -67.54
C GLU A 481 -13.38 82.81 -68.00
N THR A 482 -12.33 82.39 -67.30
CA THR A 482 -10.93 82.79 -67.55
C THR A 482 -10.41 82.37 -68.93
N LEU A 483 -10.82 81.21 -69.43
CA LEU A 483 -10.37 80.69 -70.72
C LEU A 483 -10.89 81.54 -71.89
N ARG A 484 -12.08 82.12 -71.75
CA ARG A 484 -12.69 82.94 -72.80
C ARG A 484 -11.85 84.20 -73.09
N GLN A 485 -11.29 84.84 -72.06
CA GLN A 485 -10.55 86.09 -72.19
C GLN A 485 -9.21 85.96 -72.94
N ALA A 486 -8.52 84.82 -72.81
CA ALA A 486 -7.21 84.63 -73.45
C ALA A 486 -7.31 84.55 -74.99
N ARG A 487 -8.40 84.00 -75.53
CA ARG A 487 -8.63 83.88 -77.00
C ARG A 487 -8.73 85.21 -77.72
N GLU A 488 -9.28 86.23 -77.08
CA GLU A 488 -9.52 87.56 -77.68
C GLU A 488 -8.25 88.44 -77.80
N SER A 489 -7.15 88.04 -77.16
CA SER A 489 -5.88 88.80 -77.18
C SER A 489 -5.02 88.49 -78.41
N LEU A 490 -4.95 87.22 -78.81
CA LEU A 490 -4.10 86.73 -79.89
C LEU A 490 -4.48 87.31 -81.27
N GLU A 491 -5.78 87.47 -81.53
CA GLU A 491 -6.27 88.02 -82.81
C GLU A 491 -5.83 89.47 -83.06
N ARG A 492 -5.54 90.25 -82.01
CA ARG A 492 -5.12 91.65 -82.13
C ARG A 492 -3.68 91.85 -82.58
N VAL A 493 -2.76 90.94 -82.26
CA VAL A 493 -1.32 91.12 -82.57
C VAL A 493 -1.00 90.71 -84.01
N ALA A 494 -1.62 89.63 -84.50
CA ALA A 494 -1.42 89.14 -85.86
C ALA A 494 -1.74 90.20 -86.94
N SER A 495 -2.75 91.04 -86.71
CA SER A 495 -3.18 92.09 -87.63
C SER A 495 -2.21 93.30 -87.72
N SER A 496 -1.32 93.49 -86.74
CA SER A 496 -0.38 94.63 -86.72
C SER A 496 0.88 94.43 -87.58
N ILE A 497 1.36 93.19 -87.71
CA ILE A 497 2.61 92.85 -88.40
C ILE A 497 2.41 92.81 -89.92
N GLU A 498 1.20 92.46 -90.37
CA GLU A 498 0.82 92.44 -91.77
C GLU A 498 0.90 93.85 -92.42
N ALA A 499 0.68 94.92 -91.63
CA ALA A 499 0.82 96.31 -92.09
C ALA A 499 2.29 96.76 -92.29
N TRP A 500 3.23 96.28 -91.48
CA TRP A 500 4.66 96.67 -91.52
C TRP A 500 5.40 96.12 -92.76
N ALA A 501 5.01 94.94 -93.23
CA ALA A 501 5.63 94.23 -94.35
C ALA A 501 5.39 94.87 -95.74
N SER A 502 4.35 95.72 -95.86
CA SER A 502 3.76 96.16 -97.13
C SER A 502 4.66 96.92 -98.12
N THR A 503 5.89 97.31 -97.73
CA THR A 503 6.85 98.05 -98.59
C THR A 503 8.07 97.24 -99.04
N ARG A 504 8.24 95.99 -98.60
CA ARG A 504 9.45 95.19 -98.86
C ARG A 504 9.10 93.74 -99.09
N ASP A 505 9.79 93.09 -100.03
CA ASP A 505 9.61 91.65 -100.26
C ASP A 505 10.16 90.90 -99.04
N LEU A 506 9.26 90.45 -98.16
CA LEU A 506 9.56 89.73 -96.93
C LEU A 506 10.44 88.49 -97.19
N LYS A 507 10.42 87.99 -98.43
CA LYS A 507 11.20 86.85 -98.89
C LYS A 507 12.69 87.16 -99.14
N GLN A 508 13.05 88.38 -99.59
CA GLN A 508 14.46 88.79 -99.78
C GLN A 508 15.13 89.19 -98.46
N LEU A 509 14.40 89.78 -97.53
CA LEU A 509 14.92 90.11 -96.19
C LEU A 509 15.24 88.86 -95.36
N HIS A 510 14.44 87.79 -95.51
CA HIS A 510 14.73 86.51 -94.87
C HIS A 510 15.98 85.81 -95.45
N GLN A 511 16.33 86.03 -96.72
CA GLN A 511 17.43 85.32 -97.39
C GLN A 511 18.83 85.90 -97.15
N GLY A 512 18.99 87.18 -96.80
CA GLY A 512 20.31 87.81 -96.58
C GLY A 512 20.68 88.14 -95.12
N LEU A 513 19.78 87.93 -94.16
CA LEU A 513 19.99 88.24 -92.73
C LEU A 513 21.22 87.53 -92.14
N GLY A 514 21.44 86.26 -92.51
CA GLY A 514 22.51 85.45 -91.93
C GLY A 514 23.91 85.94 -92.27
N ARG A 515 24.16 86.39 -93.51
CA ARG A 515 25.50 86.80 -93.98
C ARG A 515 25.95 88.14 -93.40
N TYR A 516 25.00 89.03 -93.10
CA TYR A 516 25.27 90.32 -92.47
C TYR A 516 25.62 90.19 -90.99
N GLN A 517 24.93 89.29 -90.26
CA GLN A 517 25.27 88.96 -88.87
C GLN A 517 26.72 88.43 -88.75
N THR A 518 27.15 87.58 -89.70
CA THR A 518 28.51 87.01 -89.68
C THR A 518 29.64 88.05 -89.88
N PHE A 519 29.37 89.14 -90.60
CA PHE A 519 30.36 90.22 -90.78
C PHE A 519 30.60 91.02 -89.50
N LEU A 520 29.53 91.37 -88.78
CA LEU A 520 29.63 92.12 -87.52
C LEU A 520 30.42 91.33 -86.47
N GLU A 521 30.18 90.02 -86.38
CA GLU A 521 30.91 89.12 -85.50
C GLU A 521 32.40 88.99 -85.87
N ALA A 522 32.73 88.87 -87.16
CA ALA A 522 34.11 88.71 -87.62
C ALA A 522 34.99 89.95 -87.35
N ARG A 523 34.42 91.17 -87.40
CA ARG A 523 35.15 92.40 -87.12
C ARG A 523 35.48 92.56 -85.63
N GLU A 524 34.56 92.18 -84.76
CA GLU A 524 34.72 92.33 -83.32
C GLU A 524 35.72 91.31 -82.75
N ASN A 525 35.71 90.08 -83.28
CA ASN A 525 36.60 89.01 -82.83
C ASN A 525 38.08 89.31 -83.11
N PHE A 526 38.41 89.91 -84.26
CA PHE A 526 39.80 90.26 -84.61
C PHE A 526 40.42 91.27 -83.62
N SER A 527 39.65 92.28 -83.21
CA SER A 527 40.13 93.28 -82.23
C SER A 527 40.33 92.70 -80.83
N ARG A 528 39.48 91.75 -80.43
CA ARG A 528 39.58 91.10 -79.11
C ARG A 528 40.79 90.17 -79.03
N GLU A 529 41.10 89.41 -80.08
CA GLU A 529 42.25 88.50 -80.09
C GLU A 529 43.58 89.25 -79.95
N GLN A 530 43.75 90.40 -80.61
CA GLN A 530 44.97 91.19 -80.56
C GLN A 530 45.28 91.70 -79.14
N GLN A 531 44.28 92.21 -78.43
CA GLN A 531 44.43 92.69 -77.06
C GLN A 531 44.76 91.56 -76.08
N SER A 532 44.17 90.37 -76.29
CA SER A 532 44.40 89.20 -75.41
C SER A 532 45.84 88.66 -75.47
N LEU A 533 46.55 88.84 -76.59
CA LEU A 533 47.92 88.35 -76.76
C LEU A 533 48.94 89.17 -75.95
N GLU A 534 48.74 90.49 -75.88
CA GLU A 534 49.61 91.39 -75.12
C GLU A 534 49.46 91.16 -73.61
N GLU A 535 48.23 90.94 -73.12
CA GLU A 535 47.96 90.60 -71.73
C GLU A 535 48.61 89.28 -71.30
N ALA A 536 48.60 88.27 -72.18
CA ALA A 536 49.20 86.96 -71.89
C ALA A 536 50.74 87.01 -71.84
N ARG A 537 51.40 87.83 -72.68
CA ARG A 537 52.86 88.05 -72.61
C ARG A 537 53.30 88.71 -71.31
N GLY A 538 52.52 89.66 -70.79
CA GLY A 538 52.85 90.37 -69.55
C GLY A 538 52.92 89.47 -68.31
N ARG A 539 52.17 88.36 -68.29
CA ARG A 539 52.12 87.42 -67.16
C ARG A 539 53.31 86.45 -67.07
N LEU A 540 54.09 86.30 -68.15
CA LEU A 540 55.27 85.44 -68.21
C LEU A 540 56.58 86.19 -67.93
N LEU A 541 56.51 87.50 -67.67
CA LEU A 541 57.66 88.30 -67.27
C LEU A 541 58.18 87.81 -65.92
N LEU A 542 59.50 87.68 -65.79
CA LEU A 542 60.11 87.20 -64.54
C LEU A 542 59.69 88.02 -63.32
N ALA A 543 59.46 89.33 -63.47
CA ALA A 543 58.96 90.22 -62.43
C ALA A 543 57.51 89.94 -61.96
N ALA A 544 56.72 89.19 -62.74
CA ALA A 544 55.32 88.85 -62.45
C ALA A 544 55.14 87.43 -61.87
N VAL A 545 56.21 86.63 -61.80
CA VAL A 545 56.18 85.25 -61.30
C VAL A 545 56.54 85.25 -59.80
N PRO A 546 55.81 84.51 -58.94
CA PRO A 546 56.11 84.39 -57.51
C PRO A 546 57.53 83.93 -57.22
N GLU A 547 58.13 84.48 -56.16
CA GLU A 547 59.52 84.26 -55.79
C GLU A 547 59.84 82.77 -55.55
N GLU A 548 58.90 82.04 -54.98
CA GLU A 548 59.03 80.62 -54.64
C GLU A 548 59.06 79.73 -55.88
N VAL A 549 58.32 80.11 -56.93
CA VAL A 549 58.32 79.41 -58.23
C VAL A 549 59.63 79.69 -58.98
N LEU A 550 60.15 80.91 -58.87
CA LEU A 550 61.46 81.27 -59.42
C LEU A 550 62.62 80.55 -58.70
N GLU A 551 62.53 80.37 -57.38
CA GLU A 551 63.50 79.57 -56.60
C GLU A 551 63.47 78.08 -56.98
N LEU A 552 62.28 77.50 -57.20
CA LEU A 552 62.15 76.12 -57.70
C LEU A 552 62.76 75.96 -59.10
N CYS A 553 62.58 76.97 -59.96
CA CYS A 553 63.18 77.02 -61.29
C CYS A 553 64.69 77.33 -61.31
N GLY A 554 65.32 77.50 -60.14
CA GLY A 554 66.76 77.76 -60.02
C GLY A 554 67.19 79.15 -60.48
N ILE A 555 66.28 80.12 -60.53
CA ILE A 555 66.55 81.48 -60.99
C ILE A 555 67.13 82.30 -59.82
N PRO A 556 68.39 82.77 -59.92
CA PRO A 556 69.01 83.54 -58.86
C PRO A 556 68.31 84.90 -58.66
N PRO A 557 68.32 85.47 -57.45
CA PRO A 557 67.65 86.74 -57.14
C PRO A 557 68.03 87.89 -58.07
N GLU A 558 69.29 87.90 -58.55
CA GLU A 558 69.87 88.94 -59.41
C GLU A 558 69.20 89.03 -60.79
N GLU A 559 68.67 87.92 -61.32
CA GLU A 559 68.06 87.87 -62.66
C GLU A 559 66.55 88.23 -62.66
N ARG A 560 65.94 88.37 -61.47
CA ARG A 560 64.48 88.56 -61.31
C ARG A 560 63.99 89.98 -61.64
N ILE A 561 64.90 90.95 -61.79
CA ILE A 561 64.59 92.39 -61.89
C ILE A 561 64.49 92.88 -63.36
N SER A 562 64.83 92.05 -64.35
CA SER A 562 64.80 92.43 -65.77
C SER A 562 63.37 92.62 -66.31
N SER A 563 63.07 93.80 -66.87
CA SER A 563 61.74 94.19 -67.35
C SER A 563 61.31 93.58 -68.69
N GLU A 564 62.20 92.87 -69.38
CA GLU A 564 61.95 92.34 -70.73
C GLU A 564 62.12 90.82 -70.85
N ARG A 565 62.59 90.15 -69.79
CA ARG A 565 62.91 88.72 -69.83
C ARG A 565 61.71 87.86 -69.41
N LEU A 566 61.41 86.84 -70.21
CA LEU A 566 60.31 85.90 -70.00
C LEU A 566 60.82 84.60 -69.39
N LEU A 567 59.96 83.92 -68.62
CA LEU A 567 60.24 82.60 -68.09
C LEU A 567 60.25 81.56 -69.22
N GLU A 568 61.37 80.86 -69.38
CA GLU A 568 61.56 79.87 -70.45
C GLU A 568 61.12 78.46 -70.03
N GLU A 569 60.69 77.65 -71.01
CA GLU A 569 60.22 76.28 -70.78
C GLU A 569 61.27 75.37 -70.14
N ALA A 570 62.57 75.62 -70.37
CA ALA A 570 63.67 74.86 -69.78
C ALA A 570 63.82 75.06 -68.26
N GLN A 571 63.54 76.27 -67.75
CA GLN A 571 63.65 76.59 -66.32
C GLN A 571 62.46 76.02 -65.53
N LEU A 572 61.28 75.97 -66.14
CA LEU A 572 60.11 75.29 -65.58
C LEU A 572 60.35 73.78 -65.38
N ALA A 573 61.06 73.12 -66.31
CA ALA A 573 61.38 71.69 -66.22
C ALA A 573 62.29 71.35 -65.02
N GLN A 574 63.19 72.25 -64.61
CA GLN A 574 64.07 72.05 -63.46
C GLN A 574 63.29 72.06 -62.13
N GLY A 575 62.30 72.94 -61.98
CA GLY A 575 61.45 73.01 -60.79
C GLY A 575 60.58 71.76 -60.58
N PHE A 576 60.07 71.17 -61.66
CA PHE A 576 59.32 69.91 -61.60
C PHE A 576 60.15 68.75 -61.05
N LYS A 577 61.39 68.59 -61.53
CA LYS A 577 62.27 67.48 -61.13
C LYS A 577 62.55 67.47 -59.61
N LEU A 578 62.79 68.65 -59.04
CA LEU A 578 63.10 68.79 -57.61
C LEU A 578 61.90 68.43 -56.71
N LEU A 579 60.67 68.78 -57.12
CA LEU A 579 59.45 68.44 -56.38
C LEU A 579 59.10 66.95 -56.47
N GLU A 580 59.26 66.32 -57.64
CA GLU A 580 59.00 64.89 -57.82
C GLU A 580 59.92 64.00 -56.99
N GLU A 581 61.22 64.33 -56.93
CA GLU A 581 62.19 63.63 -56.09
C GLU A 581 61.80 63.72 -54.60
N PHE A 582 61.32 64.88 -54.14
CA PHE A 582 60.89 65.06 -52.76
C PHE A 582 59.64 64.23 -52.41
N PHE A 583 58.61 64.22 -53.27
CA PHE A 583 57.38 63.45 -53.04
C PHE A 583 57.63 61.94 -52.93
N TYR A 584 58.60 61.41 -53.68
CA TYR A 584 58.99 60.00 -53.61
C TYR A 584 59.50 59.60 -52.20
N TRP A 585 60.34 60.44 -51.58
CA TRP A 585 60.88 60.17 -50.24
C TRP A 585 59.84 60.33 -49.14
N GLU A 586 58.91 61.29 -49.26
CA GLU A 586 57.80 61.49 -48.32
C GLU A 586 56.85 60.27 -48.30
N GLN A 587 56.52 59.72 -49.46
CA GLN A 587 55.69 58.52 -49.58
C GLN A 587 56.37 57.30 -48.92
N LYS A 588 57.69 57.17 -49.07
CA LYS A 588 58.47 56.08 -48.47
C LYS A 588 58.51 56.19 -46.94
N HIS A 589 58.63 57.39 -46.39
CA HIS A 589 58.55 57.63 -44.94
C HIS A 589 57.17 57.25 -44.38
N GLY A 590 56.09 57.65 -45.05
CA GLY A 590 54.71 57.30 -44.64
C GLY A 590 54.44 55.79 -44.62
N SER A 591 54.97 55.04 -45.61
CA SER A 591 54.83 53.58 -45.68
C SER A 591 55.49 52.87 -44.48
N LEU A 592 56.69 53.29 -44.08
CA LEU A 592 57.41 52.69 -42.94
C LEU A 592 56.74 52.95 -41.59
N GLU A 593 56.18 54.14 -41.37
CA GLU A 593 55.37 54.39 -40.17
C GLU A 593 54.16 53.46 -40.11
N GLN A 594 53.52 53.20 -41.24
CA GLN A 594 52.36 52.32 -41.31
C GLN A 594 52.73 50.85 -41.08
N GLN A 595 53.89 50.40 -41.56
CA GLN A 595 54.44 49.06 -41.28
C GLN A 595 54.74 48.88 -39.79
N LYS A 596 55.37 49.85 -39.14
CA LYS A 596 55.63 49.85 -37.69
C LYS A 596 54.36 49.75 -36.86
N LYS A 597 53.33 50.54 -37.18
CA LYS A 597 52.01 50.48 -36.50
C LYS A 597 51.32 49.14 -36.71
N THR A 598 51.42 48.56 -37.91
CA THR A 598 50.81 47.26 -38.23
C THR A 598 51.48 46.12 -37.47
N LEU A 599 52.81 46.12 -37.37
CA LEU A 599 53.57 45.13 -36.62
C LEU A 599 53.21 45.14 -35.13
N LEU A 600 53.20 46.32 -34.49
CA LEU A 600 52.82 46.47 -33.09
C LEU A 600 51.38 46.00 -32.81
N ARG A 601 50.43 46.37 -33.69
CA ARG A 601 49.04 45.90 -33.61
C ARG A 601 48.92 44.38 -33.75
N SER A 602 49.73 43.74 -34.61
CA SER A 602 49.70 42.29 -34.80
C SER A 602 50.09 41.50 -33.55
N VAL A 603 50.81 42.14 -32.63
CA VAL A 603 51.26 41.57 -31.35
C VAL A 603 50.42 42.08 -30.17
N GLY A 604 49.48 43.01 -30.41
CA GLY A 604 48.60 43.56 -29.38
C GLY A 604 49.29 44.57 -28.46
N VAL A 605 50.35 45.21 -28.96
CA VAL A 605 51.19 46.14 -28.20
C VAL A 605 51.16 47.51 -28.85
N SER A 606 51.33 48.59 -28.07
CA SER A 606 51.27 49.97 -28.58
C SER A 606 52.65 50.60 -28.76
N THR A 607 53.67 50.10 -28.06
CA THR A 607 55.05 50.65 -28.13
C THR A 607 56.12 49.56 -28.26
N GLY A 608 57.30 49.93 -28.79
CA GLY A 608 58.43 49.00 -28.88
C GLY A 608 58.96 48.52 -27.51
N GLN A 609 58.83 49.34 -26.46
CA GLN A 609 59.22 48.97 -25.09
C GLN A 609 58.30 47.91 -24.49
N GLU A 610 56.98 48.07 -24.65
CA GLU A 610 55.99 47.08 -24.21
C GLU A 610 56.20 45.71 -24.89
N LEU A 611 56.69 45.69 -26.14
CA LEU A 611 56.98 44.45 -26.87
C LEU A 611 58.13 43.68 -26.22
N GLU A 612 59.18 44.39 -25.78
CA GLU A 612 60.33 43.79 -25.09
C GLU A 612 59.97 43.32 -23.68
N GLU A 613 59.17 44.09 -22.94
CA GLU A 613 58.69 43.69 -21.61
C GLU A 613 57.79 42.45 -21.66
N ASN A 614 56.87 42.40 -22.63
CA ASN A 614 56.00 41.24 -22.81
C ASN A 614 56.80 39.99 -23.21
N LEU A 615 57.80 40.12 -24.09
CA LEU A 615 58.69 39.02 -24.43
C LEU A 615 59.42 38.49 -23.19
N LYS A 616 59.97 39.39 -22.36
CA LYS A 616 60.69 39.01 -21.13
C LYS A 616 59.80 38.28 -20.13
N LYS A 617 58.57 38.77 -19.90
CA LYS A 617 57.59 38.11 -19.02
C LYS A 617 57.25 36.70 -19.50
N VAL A 618 56.98 36.55 -20.81
CA VAL A 618 56.68 35.24 -21.40
C VAL A 618 57.87 34.28 -21.32
N GLU A 619 59.11 34.78 -21.45
CA GLU A 619 60.32 33.97 -21.26
C GLU A 619 60.50 33.51 -19.82
N GLU A 620 60.27 34.38 -18.83
CA GLU A 620 60.30 34.04 -17.40
C GLU A 620 59.22 32.99 -17.06
N ASP A 621 57.99 33.21 -17.52
CA ASP A 621 56.86 32.28 -17.35
C ASP A 621 57.10 30.91 -18.02
N PHE A 622 57.86 30.89 -19.11
CA PHE A 622 58.26 29.65 -19.79
C PHE A 622 59.33 28.89 -19.00
N GLN A 623 60.29 29.60 -18.39
CA GLN A 623 61.31 28.97 -17.54
C GLN A 623 60.72 28.38 -16.25
N ILE A 624 59.76 29.08 -15.62
CA ILE A 624 59.04 28.57 -14.45
C ILE A 624 58.33 27.26 -14.80
N LEU A 625 57.63 27.22 -15.94
CA LEU A 625 56.93 26.02 -16.41
C LEU A 625 57.89 24.83 -16.61
N LEU A 626 59.08 25.06 -17.18
CA LEU A 626 60.10 24.02 -17.35
C LEU A 626 60.63 23.49 -16.01
N ALA A 627 60.79 24.36 -15.02
CA ALA A 627 61.23 23.98 -13.67
C ALA A 627 60.17 23.15 -12.94
N GLU A 628 58.89 23.53 -13.03
CA GLU A 628 57.77 22.77 -12.47
C GLU A 628 57.64 21.39 -13.11
N LEU A 629 57.72 21.32 -14.45
CA LEU A 629 57.73 20.07 -15.18
C LEU A 629 58.90 19.16 -14.75
N GLY A 630 60.09 19.74 -14.53
CA GLY A 630 61.26 19.00 -14.06
C GLY A 630 61.15 18.50 -12.62
N ARG A 631 60.36 19.15 -11.75
CA ARG A 631 60.02 18.60 -10.41
C ARG A 631 59.00 17.47 -10.54
N PHE A 632 57.93 17.69 -11.29
CA PHE A 632 56.85 16.72 -11.46
C PHE A 632 57.33 15.38 -12.05
N LYS A 633 58.24 15.41 -13.04
CA LYS A 633 58.87 14.20 -13.59
C LYS A 633 59.68 13.40 -12.57
N ARG A 634 60.31 14.05 -11.58
CA ARG A 634 61.07 13.37 -10.53
C ARG A 634 60.17 12.74 -9.46
N GLU A 635 58.99 13.30 -9.25
CA GLU A 635 58.02 12.83 -8.26
C GLU A 635 57.22 11.63 -8.76
N SER A 636 57.12 11.42 -10.08
CA SER A 636 56.37 10.31 -10.67
C SER A 636 57.07 9.73 -11.91
N PRO A 637 57.54 8.46 -11.86
CA PRO A 637 58.11 7.78 -13.03
C PRO A 637 57.15 7.73 -14.23
N LEU A 638 55.85 7.56 -13.97
CA LEU A 638 54.81 7.59 -15.00
C LEU A 638 54.73 8.94 -15.71
N ALA A 639 55.01 10.05 -15.02
CA ALA A 639 55.03 11.38 -15.63
C ALA A 639 56.21 11.57 -16.59
N GLU A 640 57.37 10.98 -16.28
CA GLU A 640 58.55 11.00 -17.14
C GLU A 640 58.31 10.21 -18.43
N ASP A 641 57.80 8.98 -18.30
CA ASP A 641 57.45 8.13 -19.45
C ASP A 641 56.37 8.80 -20.32
N ALA A 642 55.29 9.27 -19.70
CA ALA A 642 54.17 9.92 -20.40
C ALA A 642 54.57 11.21 -21.11
N TRP A 643 55.56 11.95 -20.59
CA TRP A 643 56.08 13.13 -21.27
C TRP A 643 56.79 12.80 -22.58
N ASN A 644 57.32 11.60 -22.74
CA ASN A 644 58.06 11.18 -23.93
C ASN A 644 57.18 10.42 -24.95
N TRP A 645 55.95 10.05 -24.58
CA TRP A 645 55.02 9.36 -25.48
C TRP A 645 54.57 10.21 -26.67
N GLU A 646 54.20 9.58 -27.78
CA GLU A 646 53.49 10.29 -28.84
C GLU A 646 52.13 10.80 -28.34
N ALA A 647 51.62 11.90 -28.93
CA ALA A 647 50.34 12.50 -28.51
C ALA A 647 49.19 11.49 -28.58
N ASP A 648 49.12 10.69 -29.65
CA ASP A 648 48.10 9.66 -29.83
C ASP A 648 48.23 8.49 -28.86
N HIS A 649 49.45 8.21 -28.38
CA HIS A 649 49.67 7.17 -27.36
C HIS A 649 49.17 7.66 -25.99
N LEU A 650 49.48 8.90 -25.62
CA LEU A 650 49.01 9.50 -24.37
C LEU A 650 47.48 9.59 -24.30
N GLU A 651 46.82 10.01 -25.40
CA GLU A 651 45.36 10.06 -25.44
C GLU A 651 44.71 8.67 -25.36
N ARG A 652 45.32 7.65 -25.98
CA ARG A 652 44.85 6.26 -25.86
C ARG A 652 44.97 5.71 -24.45
N GLU A 653 46.10 5.92 -23.77
CA GLU A 653 46.32 5.48 -22.38
C GLU A 653 45.37 6.16 -21.40
N VAL A 654 45.13 7.46 -21.58
CA VAL A 654 44.13 8.20 -20.80
C VAL A 654 42.72 7.69 -21.09
N GLY A 655 42.38 7.39 -22.34
CA GLY A 655 41.11 6.77 -22.71
C GLY A 655 40.91 5.40 -22.04
N GLN A 656 41.91 4.51 -22.13
CA GLN A 656 41.86 3.18 -21.53
C GLN A 656 41.70 3.22 -20.00
N ARG A 657 42.48 4.06 -19.30
CA ARG A 657 42.35 4.21 -17.84
C ARG A 657 40.99 4.79 -17.42
N ASN A 658 40.43 5.72 -18.19
CA ASN A 658 39.08 6.22 -17.95
C ASN A 658 38.02 5.11 -18.12
N GLU A 659 38.13 4.27 -19.15
CA GLU A 659 37.24 3.12 -19.34
C GLU A 659 37.39 2.09 -18.21
N GLU A 660 38.62 1.78 -17.79
CA GLU A 660 38.86 0.87 -16.66
C GLU A 660 38.27 1.40 -15.36
N LEU A 661 38.46 2.70 -15.06
CA LEU A 661 37.87 3.35 -13.89
C LEU A 661 36.34 3.30 -13.95
N ALA A 662 35.73 3.60 -15.10
CA ALA A 662 34.28 3.52 -15.26
C ALA A 662 33.75 2.10 -15.03
N ARG A 663 34.43 1.06 -15.55
CA ARG A 663 34.07 -0.35 -15.30
C ARG A 663 34.24 -0.74 -13.83
N LEU A 664 35.32 -0.30 -13.19
CA LEU A 664 35.56 -0.53 -11.76
C LEU A 664 34.50 0.15 -10.89
N GLU A 665 34.11 1.38 -11.22
CA GLU A 665 33.05 2.11 -10.53
C GLU A 665 31.69 1.42 -10.66
N GLN A 666 31.33 0.97 -11.87
CA GLN A 666 30.12 0.15 -12.08
C GLN A 666 30.15 -1.15 -11.27
N THR A 667 31.29 -1.84 -11.24
CA THR A 667 31.46 -3.08 -10.49
C THR A 667 31.34 -2.84 -8.98
N LEU A 668 31.94 -1.76 -8.47
CA LEU A 668 31.84 -1.37 -7.06
C LEU A 668 30.42 -1.03 -6.66
N GLU A 669 29.68 -0.31 -7.50
CA GLU A 669 28.29 0.03 -7.24
C GLU A 669 27.41 -1.23 -7.19
N GLU A 670 27.60 -2.16 -8.12
CA GLU A 670 26.90 -3.45 -8.13
C GLU A 670 27.22 -4.28 -6.88
N LEU A 671 28.50 -4.38 -6.48
CA LEU A 671 28.88 -5.11 -5.27
C LEU A 671 28.32 -4.47 -4.00
N ARG A 672 28.30 -3.13 -3.91
CA ARG A 672 27.70 -2.40 -2.79
C ARG A 672 26.19 -2.62 -2.73
N ARG A 673 25.52 -2.62 -3.88
CA ARG A 673 24.10 -2.94 -3.98
C ARG A 673 23.83 -4.36 -3.50
N GLN A 674 24.58 -5.35 -4.00
CA GLN A 674 24.47 -6.73 -3.55
C GLN A 674 24.68 -6.86 -2.05
N ARG A 675 25.68 -6.17 -1.48
CA ARG A 675 25.92 -6.17 -0.03
C ARG A 675 24.72 -5.61 0.74
N ASN A 676 24.19 -4.46 0.30
CA ASN A 676 23.03 -3.82 0.94
C ASN A 676 21.76 -4.68 0.83
N ASP A 677 21.55 -5.35 -0.30
CA ASP A 677 20.45 -6.29 -0.49
C ASP A 677 20.56 -7.46 0.50
N ARG A 678 21.77 -8.00 0.70
CA ARG A 678 22.02 -9.06 1.70
C ARG A 678 21.92 -8.57 3.15
N GLU A 679 22.36 -7.35 3.45
CA GLU A 679 22.17 -6.72 4.77
C GLU A 679 20.68 -6.53 5.08
N THR A 680 19.89 -6.10 4.09
CA THR A 680 18.43 -5.98 4.22
C THR A 680 17.77 -7.33 4.39
N GLU A 681 18.23 -8.34 3.65
CA GLU A 681 17.79 -9.73 3.80
C GLU A 681 18.06 -10.24 5.23
N LEU A 682 19.29 -10.06 5.74
CA LEU A 682 19.68 -10.42 7.09
C LEU A 682 18.80 -9.72 8.15
N ALA A 683 18.57 -8.42 8.02
CA ALA A 683 17.73 -7.67 8.96
C ALA A 683 16.27 -8.17 8.98
N ARG A 684 15.73 -8.60 7.83
CA ARG A 684 14.40 -9.23 7.76
C ARG A 684 14.37 -10.58 8.47
N TRP A 685 15.44 -11.35 8.36
CA TRP A 685 15.58 -12.64 9.04
C TRP A 685 15.77 -12.48 10.55
N GLU A 686 16.60 -11.54 11.00
CA GLU A 686 16.83 -11.25 12.42
C GLU A 686 15.62 -10.63 13.13
N GLY A 687 14.77 -9.90 12.40
CA GLY A 687 13.53 -9.31 12.92
C GLY A 687 12.38 -10.29 13.20
N GLN A 688 12.51 -11.56 12.81
CA GLN A 688 11.50 -12.58 13.13
C GLN A 688 11.70 -13.07 14.57
N ASN A 689 10.72 -12.85 15.46
CA ASN A 689 10.78 -13.34 16.84
C ASN A 689 10.82 -14.87 16.87
N MET A 690 12.02 -15.42 17.06
CA MET A 690 12.24 -16.86 17.06
C MET A 690 12.24 -17.44 18.47
N VAL A 691 11.81 -18.70 18.58
CA VAL A 691 11.96 -19.48 19.80
C VAL A 691 13.46 -19.65 20.07
N ASN A 692 13.89 -19.36 21.30
CA ASN A 692 15.25 -19.65 21.72
C ASN A 692 15.45 -21.18 21.70
N VAL A 693 16.31 -21.67 20.80
CA VAL A 693 16.56 -23.11 20.59
C VAL A 693 16.94 -23.83 21.88
N ALA A 694 17.75 -23.21 22.74
CA ALA A 694 18.17 -23.83 24.00
C ALA A 694 16.98 -23.99 24.96
N ARG A 695 16.17 -22.94 25.11
CA ARG A 695 14.94 -22.98 25.93
C ARG A 695 13.90 -23.95 25.36
N GLY A 696 13.75 -23.98 24.04
CA GLY A 696 12.85 -24.91 23.36
C GLY A 696 13.24 -26.37 23.60
N ARG A 697 14.54 -26.70 23.57
CA ARG A 697 15.03 -28.06 23.86
C ARG A 697 14.78 -28.46 25.33
N GLU A 698 14.92 -27.54 26.27
CA GLU A 698 14.62 -27.77 27.68
C GLU A 698 13.12 -28.04 27.90
N GLU A 699 12.25 -27.24 27.27
CA GLU A 699 10.80 -27.44 27.32
C GLU A 699 10.39 -28.76 26.65
N LEU A 700 11.03 -29.13 25.54
CA LEU A 700 10.81 -30.42 24.89
C LEU A 700 11.16 -31.60 25.83
N ALA A 701 12.29 -31.52 26.53
CA ALA A 701 12.69 -32.54 27.51
C ALA A 701 11.69 -32.64 28.68
N SER A 702 11.16 -31.50 29.14
CA SER A 702 10.09 -31.47 30.15
C SER A 702 8.81 -32.14 29.64
N ILE A 703 8.39 -31.84 28.40
CA ILE A 703 7.21 -32.46 27.79
C ILE A 703 7.41 -33.98 27.64
N ASP A 704 8.60 -34.43 27.23
CA ASP A 704 8.92 -35.86 27.10
C ASP A 704 8.79 -36.62 28.42
N GLU A 705 9.25 -36.03 29.53
CA GLU A 705 9.09 -36.63 30.86
C GLU A 705 7.61 -36.68 31.29
N GLN A 706 6.83 -35.62 31.03
CA GLN A 706 5.39 -35.61 31.31
C GLN A 706 4.63 -36.66 30.49
N LEU A 707 4.96 -36.80 29.20
CA LEU A 707 4.39 -37.82 28.33
C LEU A 707 4.65 -39.22 28.90
N LYS A 708 5.89 -39.51 29.29
CA LYS A 708 6.27 -40.79 29.89
C LYS A 708 5.47 -41.09 31.15
N GLN A 709 5.26 -40.10 32.02
CA GLN A 709 4.46 -40.25 33.24
C GLN A 709 2.99 -40.56 32.95
N LEU A 710 2.39 -39.84 32.00
CA LEU A 710 1.00 -40.07 31.58
C LEU A 710 0.82 -41.44 30.92
N GLU A 711 1.76 -41.89 30.09
CA GLU A 711 1.73 -43.24 29.49
C GLU A 711 1.84 -44.35 30.52
N MET A 712 2.68 -44.18 31.55
CA MET A 712 2.73 -45.13 32.67
C MET A 712 1.41 -45.17 33.43
N ARG A 713 0.79 -44.00 33.66
CA ARG A 713 -0.49 -43.90 34.36
C ARG A 713 -1.64 -44.52 33.57
N ALA A 714 -1.71 -44.29 32.25
CA ALA A 714 -2.70 -44.92 31.37
C ALA A 714 -2.58 -46.45 31.43
N ARG A 715 -1.35 -46.99 31.31
CA ARG A 715 -1.09 -48.44 31.44
C ARG A 715 -1.52 -49.01 32.78
N ALA A 716 -1.26 -48.30 33.88
CA ALA A 716 -1.69 -48.71 35.21
C ALA A 716 -3.23 -48.78 35.34
N ILE A 717 -3.96 -47.85 34.73
CA ILE A 717 -5.43 -47.84 34.72
C ILE A 717 -5.98 -49.04 33.93
N VAL A 718 -5.40 -49.38 32.79
CA VAL A 718 -5.79 -50.56 32.01
C VAL A 718 -5.61 -51.82 32.85
N GLN A 719 -4.46 -51.97 33.51
CA GLN A 719 -4.17 -53.12 34.35
C GLN A 719 -5.12 -53.21 35.56
N ALA A 720 -5.42 -52.08 36.22
CA ALA A 720 -6.38 -52.04 37.32
C ALA A 720 -7.79 -52.47 36.88
N SER A 721 -8.23 -52.00 35.71
CA SER A 721 -9.54 -52.35 35.15
C SER A 721 -9.66 -53.85 34.91
N ARG A 722 -8.61 -54.45 34.35
CA ARG A 722 -8.53 -55.90 34.13
C ARG A 722 -8.61 -56.68 35.45
N LEU A 723 -7.80 -56.30 36.44
CA LEU A 723 -7.77 -56.99 37.75
C LEU A 723 -9.12 -56.93 38.47
N ILE A 724 -9.82 -55.80 38.43
CA ILE A 724 -11.18 -55.68 38.99
C ILE A 724 -12.16 -56.63 38.27
N GLY A 725 -12.07 -56.69 36.94
CA GLY A 725 -12.88 -57.61 36.14
C GLY A 725 -12.66 -59.08 36.52
N GLU A 726 -11.40 -59.49 36.64
CA GLU A 726 -11.02 -60.86 37.04
C GLU A 726 -11.44 -61.20 38.47
N ALA A 727 -11.20 -60.29 39.43
CA ALA A 727 -11.58 -60.47 40.83
C ALA A 727 -13.11 -60.65 41.00
N TYR A 728 -13.90 -59.84 40.28
CA TYR A 728 -15.36 -59.96 40.31
C TYR A 728 -15.85 -61.32 39.78
N GLN A 729 -15.27 -61.80 38.67
CA GLN A 729 -15.66 -63.10 38.10
C GLN A 729 -15.32 -64.26 39.04
N LEU A 730 -14.13 -64.24 39.66
CA LEU A 730 -13.70 -65.25 40.63
C LEU A 730 -14.59 -65.26 41.88
N TYR A 731 -14.99 -64.08 42.35
CA TYR A 731 -15.86 -63.95 43.52
C TYR A 731 -17.29 -64.45 43.21
N SER A 732 -17.87 -64.03 42.07
CA SER A 732 -19.21 -64.44 41.64
C SER A 732 -19.36 -65.96 41.49
N SER A 733 -18.37 -66.64 40.91
CA SER A 733 -18.42 -68.10 40.70
C SER A 733 -18.45 -68.90 42.01
N ARG A 734 -17.60 -68.56 42.99
CA ARG A 734 -17.55 -69.24 44.29
C ARG A 734 -18.86 -69.12 45.06
N HIS A 735 -19.48 -67.94 45.07
CA HIS A 735 -20.73 -67.73 45.80
C HIS A 735 -21.93 -68.37 45.10
N ARG A 736 -21.93 -68.46 43.77
CA ARG A 736 -22.95 -69.18 42.99
C ARG A 736 -23.02 -70.65 43.37
N GLU A 737 -21.89 -71.35 43.45
CA GLU A 737 -21.86 -72.76 43.87
C GLU A 737 -22.43 -72.95 45.28
N ALA A 738 -22.10 -72.04 46.19
CA ALA A 738 -22.54 -72.10 47.57
C ALA A 738 -24.05 -71.79 47.72
N PHE A 739 -24.56 -70.88 46.91
CA PHE A 739 -25.98 -70.55 46.78
C PHE A 739 -26.78 -71.73 46.20
N GLN A 740 -26.30 -72.35 45.12
CA GLN A 740 -26.91 -73.54 44.52
C GLN A 740 -27.02 -74.69 45.55
N LYS A 741 -25.97 -74.95 46.32
CA LYS A 741 -26.00 -75.97 47.40
C LYS A 741 -27.07 -75.66 48.46
N GLY A 742 -27.26 -74.38 48.81
CA GLY A 742 -28.26 -73.95 49.78
C GLY A 742 -29.70 -74.20 49.31
N ILE A 743 -30.02 -73.81 48.07
CA ILE A 743 -31.35 -74.06 47.48
C ILE A 743 -31.65 -75.55 47.47
N ASN A 744 -30.71 -76.37 47.00
CA ASN A 744 -30.91 -77.82 46.88
C ASN A 744 -31.18 -78.48 48.25
N ARG A 745 -30.46 -78.06 49.29
CA ARG A 745 -30.69 -78.55 50.66
C ARG A 745 -32.11 -78.21 51.13
N LEU A 746 -32.50 -76.94 51.07
CA LEU A 746 -33.82 -76.47 51.52
C LEU A 746 -34.96 -77.15 50.74
N MET A 747 -34.81 -77.26 49.41
CA MET A 747 -35.82 -77.88 48.57
C MET A 747 -35.94 -79.38 48.83
N ALA A 748 -34.84 -80.10 49.08
CA ALA A 748 -34.88 -81.50 49.46
C ALA A 748 -35.61 -81.68 50.81
N ASP A 749 -35.30 -80.84 51.80
CA ASP A 749 -35.90 -80.88 53.13
C ASP A 749 -37.42 -80.58 53.10
N TRP A 750 -37.86 -79.57 52.35
CA TRP A 750 -39.29 -79.20 52.31
C TRP A 750 -40.15 -80.07 51.40
N THR A 751 -39.61 -80.55 50.27
CA THR A 751 -40.36 -81.37 49.31
C THR A 751 -40.28 -82.86 49.58
N GLY A 752 -39.30 -83.32 50.38
CA GLY A 752 -39.01 -84.73 50.61
C GLY A 752 -38.49 -85.47 49.37
N ARG A 753 -38.14 -84.76 48.30
CA ARG A 753 -37.71 -85.31 47.01
C ARG A 753 -36.22 -85.10 46.79
N GLN A 754 -35.49 -86.18 46.51
CA GLN A 754 -34.07 -86.16 46.17
C GLN A 754 -33.81 -86.37 44.68
N ASP A 755 -34.86 -86.60 43.88
CA ASP A 755 -34.75 -86.85 42.44
C ASP A 755 -34.61 -85.56 41.61
N ARG A 756 -34.44 -84.40 42.25
CA ARG A 756 -34.35 -83.08 41.61
C ARG A 756 -33.13 -82.31 42.09
N GLU A 757 -32.43 -81.67 41.16
CA GLU A 757 -31.42 -80.65 41.48
C GLU A 757 -31.77 -79.34 40.80
N PHE A 758 -31.63 -78.25 41.55
CA PHE A 758 -31.74 -76.88 41.08
C PHE A 758 -30.35 -76.39 40.67
N CYS A 759 -30.24 -75.82 39.47
CA CYS A 759 -29.00 -75.30 38.91
C CYS A 759 -29.07 -73.77 38.82
N VAL A 760 -27.97 -73.08 39.10
CA VAL A 760 -27.88 -71.62 39.05
C VAL A 760 -26.91 -71.21 37.93
N ASP A 761 -27.35 -70.32 37.05
CA ASP A 761 -26.55 -69.88 35.90
C ASP A 761 -25.69 -68.63 36.17
N GLY A 762 -25.11 -68.09 35.07
CA GLY A 762 -24.34 -66.84 35.01
C GLY A 762 -24.94 -65.67 35.79
N ASP A 763 -26.24 -65.50 35.64
CA ASP A 763 -27.02 -64.34 36.05
C ASP A 763 -27.88 -64.64 37.29
N PHE A 764 -27.57 -65.73 38.00
CA PHE A 764 -28.30 -66.21 39.17
C PHE A 764 -29.76 -66.63 38.87
N VAL A 765 -30.05 -66.99 37.62
CA VAL A 765 -31.33 -67.60 37.22
C VAL A 765 -31.31 -69.08 37.59
N VAL A 766 -32.41 -69.53 38.20
CA VAL A 766 -32.54 -70.90 38.70
C VAL A 766 -33.33 -71.75 37.70
N GLY A 767 -32.72 -72.83 37.23
CA GLY A 767 -33.39 -73.94 36.55
C GLY A 767 -33.40 -75.19 37.43
N PHE A 768 -33.99 -76.28 36.94
CA PHE A 768 -33.91 -77.58 37.63
C PHE A 768 -33.75 -78.74 36.66
N ARG A 769 -33.23 -79.85 37.15
CA ARG A 769 -33.04 -81.11 36.43
C ARG A 769 -33.52 -82.28 37.28
N ILE A 770 -34.08 -83.32 36.64
CA ILE A 770 -34.65 -84.50 37.29
C ILE A 770 -33.76 -85.71 37.00
N PHE A 771 -33.42 -86.50 38.02
CA PHE A 771 -32.55 -87.68 37.92
C PHE A 771 -33.30 -89.01 37.80
N ALA A 772 -34.63 -89.01 37.88
CA ALA A 772 -35.45 -90.22 37.83
C ALA A 772 -35.21 -91.00 36.52
N GLY A 773 -34.44 -92.10 36.61
CA GLY A 773 -34.20 -93.06 35.53
C GLY A 773 -33.04 -92.75 34.57
N ASN A 774 -32.38 -91.58 34.66
CA ASN A 774 -31.20 -91.27 33.87
C ASN A 774 -30.18 -90.45 34.67
N PRO A 775 -29.04 -91.03 35.08
CA PRO A 775 -27.99 -90.32 35.80
C PRO A 775 -27.34 -89.18 34.99
N ASN A 776 -27.53 -89.16 33.66
CA ASN A 776 -27.08 -88.11 32.74
C ASN A 776 -28.20 -87.10 32.40
N GLY A 777 -29.08 -86.73 33.34
CA GLY A 777 -30.08 -85.67 33.13
C GLY A 777 -29.43 -84.36 32.65
N GLN A 778 -29.30 -84.21 31.32
CA GLN A 778 -28.58 -83.11 30.67
C GLN A 778 -29.49 -81.91 30.43
N GLU A 779 -30.80 -82.12 30.34
CA GLU A 779 -31.74 -81.03 30.09
C GLU A 779 -32.08 -80.29 31.39
N VAL A 780 -31.75 -78.99 31.42
CA VAL A 780 -32.17 -78.07 32.49
C VAL A 780 -33.50 -77.47 32.09
N PHE A 781 -34.52 -77.71 32.91
CA PHE A 781 -35.85 -77.16 32.75
C PHE A 781 -35.95 -75.80 33.45
N GLY A 782 -36.71 -74.87 32.84
CA GLY A 782 -37.12 -73.63 33.49
C GLY A 782 -38.04 -73.90 34.69
N TRP A 783 -37.93 -73.09 35.74
CA TRP A 783 -38.72 -73.20 36.98
C TRP A 783 -40.23 -73.08 36.73
N GLU A 784 -40.65 -72.50 35.61
CA GLU A 784 -42.02 -72.37 35.14
C GLU A 784 -42.66 -73.74 34.82
N LYS A 785 -41.89 -74.83 34.75
CA LYS A 785 -42.44 -76.19 34.60
C LYS A 785 -42.83 -76.84 35.94
N LEU A 786 -42.52 -76.21 37.08
CA LEU A 786 -42.89 -76.70 38.41
C LEU A 786 -44.38 -76.43 38.70
N SER A 787 -44.99 -77.23 39.59
CA SER A 787 -46.32 -76.93 40.12
C SER A 787 -46.31 -75.66 40.98
N GLN A 788 -47.44 -74.96 41.09
CA GLN A 788 -47.53 -73.70 41.85
C GLN A 788 -46.97 -73.84 43.27
N GLY A 789 -47.41 -74.83 44.05
CA GLY A 789 -46.88 -75.05 45.41
C GLY A 789 -45.37 -75.37 45.47
N THR A 790 -44.78 -75.92 44.40
CA THR A 790 -43.33 -76.14 44.33
C THR A 790 -42.58 -74.87 43.94
N ARG A 791 -43.19 -74.00 43.12
CA ARG A 791 -42.66 -72.66 42.82
C ARG A 791 -42.64 -71.81 44.09
N ASP A 792 -43.73 -71.81 44.86
CA ASP A 792 -43.80 -71.07 46.13
C ASP A 792 -42.71 -71.53 47.11
N GLN A 793 -42.46 -72.85 47.21
CA GLN A 793 -41.34 -73.41 47.99
C GLN A 793 -39.99 -72.95 47.45
N LEU A 794 -39.78 -72.98 46.14
CA LEU A 794 -38.54 -72.50 45.51
C LEU A 794 -38.32 -71.01 45.75
N ALA A 795 -39.38 -70.21 45.68
CA ALA A 795 -39.34 -68.78 45.93
C ALA A 795 -38.88 -68.46 47.36
N LEU A 796 -39.34 -69.23 48.34
CA LEU A 796 -38.88 -69.15 49.73
C LEU A 796 -37.45 -69.69 49.88
N ALA A 797 -37.10 -70.79 49.21
CA ALA A 797 -35.78 -71.42 49.33
C ALA A 797 -34.68 -70.54 48.76
N ILE A 798 -34.93 -69.88 47.62
CA ILE A 798 -34.06 -68.87 47.03
C ILE A 798 -33.84 -67.75 48.04
N ARG A 799 -34.92 -67.15 48.58
CA ARG A 799 -34.81 -66.03 49.51
C ARG A 799 -34.07 -66.40 50.79
N TRP A 800 -34.35 -67.58 51.34
CA TRP A 800 -33.66 -68.09 52.51
C TRP A 800 -32.17 -68.32 52.22
N ALA A 801 -31.84 -69.00 51.12
CA ALA A 801 -30.46 -69.26 50.72
C ALA A 801 -29.70 -67.97 50.41
N VAL A 802 -30.34 -66.95 49.83
CA VAL A 802 -29.75 -65.62 49.66
C VAL A 802 -29.55 -64.96 51.02
N LEU A 803 -30.58 -64.90 51.87
CA LEU A 803 -30.49 -64.26 53.19
C LEU A 803 -29.39 -64.91 54.04
N ASP A 804 -29.24 -66.23 54.05
CA ASP A 804 -28.15 -66.92 54.75
C ASP A 804 -26.76 -66.59 54.21
N ARG A 805 -26.65 -66.24 52.92
CA ARG A 805 -25.38 -65.92 52.24
C ARG A 805 -25.00 -64.45 52.34
N LEU A 806 -25.98 -63.55 52.27
CA LEU A 806 -25.80 -62.10 52.46
C LEU A 806 -25.55 -61.76 53.93
N ALA A 807 -26.14 -62.55 54.84
CA ALA A 807 -26.07 -62.40 56.29
C ALA A 807 -24.82 -63.01 56.93
N GLY A 808 -23.66 -62.98 56.27
CA GLY A 808 -22.41 -63.48 56.89
C GLY A 808 -22.19 -62.91 58.31
N GLU A 809 -22.72 -61.70 58.56
CA GLU A 809 -22.70 -61.07 59.89
C GLU A 809 -24.08 -60.72 60.48
N VAL A 810 -25.18 -60.60 59.71
CA VAL A 810 -26.50 -60.13 60.22
C VAL A 810 -27.70 -60.98 59.78
N ILE A 811 -28.35 -61.70 60.69
CA ILE A 811 -29.60 -62.45 60.41
C ILE A 811 -30.80 -61.51 60.45
N LEU A 812 -31.46 -61.32 59.30
CA LEU A 812 -32.67 -60.50 59.14
C LEU A 812 -33.96 -61.28 59.46
N PRO A 813 -35.02 -60.60 59.95
CA PRO A 813 -36.33 -61.22 60.09
C PRO A 813 -36.95 -61.52 58.72
N LEU A 814 -37.80 -62.55 58.65
CA LEU A 814 -38.54 -62.92 57.46
C LEU A 814 -40.01 -62.51 57.62
N LEU A 815 -40.52 -61.72 56.68
CA LEU A 815 -41.87 -61.19 56.67
C LEU A 815 -42.68 -61.95 55.62
N LEU A 816 -43.71 -62.67 56.04
CA LEU A 816 -44.49 -63.57 55.20
C LEU A 816 -45.94 -63.10 55.14
N ASP A 817 -46.41 -62.76 53.94
CA ASP A 817 -47.76 -62.28 53.69
C ASP A 817 -48.61 -63.38 53.07
N ASP A 818 -49.56 -63.91 53.83
CA ASP A 818 -50.52 -64.96 53.47
C ASP A 818 -49.92 -66.12 52.65
N CYS A 819 -48.70 -66.49 53.08
CA CYS A 819 -47.92 -67.57 52.51
C CYS A 819 -48.55 -68.92 52.88
N PHE A 820 -48.28 -69.96 52.08
CA PHE A 820 -48.61 -71.37 52.35
C PHE A 820 -50.05 -71.83 52.09
N HIS A 821 -50.96 -70.96 51.65
CA HIS A 821 -52.34 -71.38 51.34
C HIS A 821 -52.42 -72.45 50.24
N MET A 822 -51.49 -72.46 49.27
CA MET A 822 -51.40 -73.46 48.18
C MET A 822 -50.63 -74.75 48.55
N TRP A 823 -50.11 -74.87 49.78
CA TRP A 823 -49.29 -76.02 50.17
C TRP A 823 -50.18 -77.12 50.76
N ASP A 824 -49.90 -78.38 50.39
CA ASP A 824 -50.54 -79.55 51.00
C ASP A 824 -50.09 -79.75 52.46
N GLU A 825 -50.82 -80.58 53.20
CA GLU A 825 -50.60 -80.80 54.64
C GLU A 825 -49.20 -81.31 54.95
N ASN A 826 -48.64 -82.20 54.12
CA ASN A 826 -47.29 -82.74 54.31
C ASN A 826 -46.23 -81.65 54.13
N ARG A 827 -46.36 -80.80 53.10
CA ARG A 827 -45.45 -79.66 52.89
C ARG A 827 -45.54 -78.63 54.03
N ARG A 828 -46.74 -78.37 54.54
CA ARG A 828 -46.97 -77.48 55.68
C ARG A 828 -46.32 -78.00 56.94
N GLU A 829 -46.45 -79.31 57.21
CA GLU A 829 -45.82 -79.95 58.37
C GLU A 829 -44.29 -79.94 58.28
N ASN A 830 -43.71 -80.28 57.12
CA ASN A 830 -42.27 -80.20 56.89
C ASN A 830 -41.74 -78.77 57.11
N LEU A 831 -42.48 -77.77 56.62
CA LEU A 831 -42.14 -76.37 56.85
C LEU A 831 -42.24 -76.01 58.33
N ARG A 832 -43.32 -76.38 59.01
CA ARG A 832 -43.51 -76.10 60.43
C ARG A 832 -42.35 -76.64 61.26
N GLN A 833 -41.94 -77.90 61.01
CA GLN A 833 -40.77 -78.50 61.64
C GLN A 833 -39.48 -77.71 61.33
N PHE A 834 -39.29 -77.32 60.07
CA PHE A 834 -38.15 -76.50 59.67
C PHE A 834 -38.13 -75.14 60.39
N LEU A 835 -39.25 -74.41 60.46
CA LEU A 835 -39.31 -73.10 61.11
C LEU A 835 -39.05 -73.22 62.63
N HIS A 836 -39.53 -74.28 63.27
CA HIS A 836 -39.21 -74.56 64.68
C HIS A 836 -37.74 -74.91 64.90
N ALA A 837 -37.08 -75.57 63.93
CA ALA A 837 -35.67 -75.91 63.99
C ALA A 837 -34.73 -74.70 63.75
N HIS A 838 -35.27 -73.54 63.33
CA HIS A 838 -34.50 -72.32 63.05
C HIS A 838 -34.98 -71.12 63.91
N PRO A 839 -34.96 -71.23 65.26
CA PRO A 839 -35.45 -70.18 66.16
C PRO A 839 -34.58 -68.90 66.15
N GLU A 840 -33.38 -68.96 65.59
CA GLU A 840 -32.46 -67.84 65.46
C GLU A 840 -32.98 -66.75 64.52
N ARG A 841 -33.84 -67.09 63.57
CA ARG A 841 -34.47 -66.15 62.63
C ARG A 841 -35.91 -65.87 63.07
N GLN A 842 -36.21 -64.61 63.34
CA GLN A 842 -37.61 -64.20 63.58
C GLN A 842 -38.39 -64.29 62.26
N ILE A 843 -39.57 -64.90 62.31
CA ILE A 843 -40.48 -64.99 61.17
C ILE A 843 -41.80 -64.35 61.59
N ILE A 844 -42.30 -63.41 60.80
CA ILE A 844 -43.59 -62.74 61.02
C ILE A 844 -44.51 -63.14 59.89
N LEU A 845 -45.47 -64.00 60.19
CA LEU A 845 -46.51 -64.46 59.27
C LEU A 845 -47.78 -63.67 59.52
N VAL A 846 -48.25 -62.93 58.51
CA VAL A 846 -49.60 -62.37 58.49
C VAL A 846 -50.48 -63.28 57.64
N THR A 847 -51.65 -63.68 58.14
CA THR A 847 -52.54 -64.61 57.41
C THR A 847 -54.01 -64.39 57.79
N HIS A 848 -54.93 -64.95 57.01
CA HIS A 848 -56.34 -65.05 57.38
C HIS A 848 -56.73 -66.44 57.91
N ASP A 849 -55.82 -67.41 57.87
CA ASP A 849 -56.07 -68.80 58.25
C ASP A 849 -55.66 -69.06 59.71
N GLU A 850 -56.66 -69.23 60.57
CA GLU A 850 -56.48 -69.41 62.02
C GLU A 850 -55.66 -70.67 62.37
N ARG A 851 -55.54 -71.65 61.46
CA ARG A 851 -54.74 -72.86 61.72
C ARG A 851 -53.27 -72.54 62.01
N PHE A 852 -52.75 -71.46 61.43
CA PHE A 852 -51.36 -71.04 61.66
C PHE A 852 -51.13 -70.43 63.05
N LEU A 853 -52.17 -70.00 63.78
CA LEU A 853 -52.01 -69.48 65.15
C LEU A 853 -51.36 -70.52 66.09
N SER A 854 -51.58 -71.81 65.82
CA SER A 854 -50.98 -72.91 66.59
C SER A 854 -49.49 -73.13 66.33
N TRP A 855 -48.92 -72.53 65.27
CA TRP A 855 -47.52 -72.72 64.88
C TRP A 855 -46.55 -71.80 65.62
N GLY A 856 -47.04 -70.71 66.20
CA GLY A 856 -46.19 -69.65 66.73
C GLY A 856 -46.86 -68.80 67.80
N GLN A 857 -46.21 -67.70 68.18
CA GLN A 857 -46.76 -66.74 69.14
C GLN A 857 -47.70 -65.76 68.42
N PRO A 858 -48.91 -65.49 68.92
CA PRO A 858 -49.79 -64.51 68.33
C PRO A 858 -49.21 -63.10 68.46
N VAL A 859 -49.30 -62.30 67.39
CA VAL A 859 -48.95 -60.88 67.44
C VAL A 859 -50.01 -60.14 68.25
N VAL A 860 -49.58 -59.40 69.27
CA VAL A 860 -50.50 -58.67 70.16
C VAL A 860 -50.83 -57.32 69.51
N HIS A 861 -52.12 -57.08 69.26
CA HIS A 861 -52.61 -55.84 68.66
C HIS A 861 -53.37 -54.99 69.67
N HIS A 862 -52.90 -53.77 69.90
CA HIS A 862 -53.54 -52.77 70.73
C HIS A 862 -54.02 -51.59 69.90
N ARG A 863 -55.27 -51.19 70.09
CA ARG A 863 -55.75 -49.86 69.67
C ARG A 863 -55.59 -48.92 70.85
N LEU A 864 -54.64 -48.00 70.76
CA LEU A 864 -54.40 -47.01 71.80
C LEU A 864 -55.45 -45.91 71.64
N GLN A 865 -56.23 -45.66 72.69
CA GLN A 865 -57.18 -44.54 72.69
C GLN A 865 -56.38 -43.23 72.67
N GLU A 866 -56.78 -42.29 71.81
CA GLU A 866 -56.25 -40.93 71.82
C GLU A 866 -56.70 -40.27 73.14
N GLU A 867 -55.74 -39.78 73.94
CA GLU A 867 -56.02 -38.77 74.97
C GLU A 867 -56.32 -37.41 74.33
#